data_AF-A0A8S0XKE3-F1
#
_entry.id   AF-A0A8S0XKE3-F1
#
_cell.length_a   1.000
_cell.length_b   1.000
_cell.length_c   1.000
_cell.angle_alpha   90.00
_cell.angle_beta   90.00
_cell.angle_gamma   90.00
#
_symmetry.space_group_name_H-M   'P 1'
#
loop_
_entity.id
_entity.type
_entity.pdbx_description
1 polymer ?
#
loop_
_entity_poly.entity_id
_entity_poly.type
_entity_poly.pdbx_seq_one_letter_code
_entity_poly.pdbx_strand_id
1 'polypeptide(L)'
;MSSSDPSCHTIVFESSAEVPSPSELRSALEKGSDELKIDTLRKIIVSTINGNALPTLMMPIIQFVMPSRNKQLKKLLHFYWEVCPKYDDNGKLKQEMILVVNAIRNDLQHPNEYIRGASLRFLQKIAKDAELLEPLIPTCRSCLEHRHSYVRKNAVFALYSIYREFENLIPDAAELMYTFLIAESDSSCKRNAFVFLAHCAMPKAVEYILSIYDTIGTLDEALQMSIIEIIRLDCKNDSAHRSRYIRCIFELLNASSHAVKYEAATTLTTLTQNPAAVKAAASCLINLVIKESDNNVKLIVLDRLENLRAKHGHVLDGLIMDVLQVLSSADMEVRRKAIGIVLSMTSSRNVEEVVLFLKKQLQKTQEADFEKAPEYRQLLIQSIHVTAIKFSEVAASVVHALMDFLGDSNNPSALDVVAFVREVVEKFPHLRAAICEKLISTLSDIKSGKVFRGVLWILGEYVESLPDIQVAMREIRKVLGEIPILASEQRLLDEAGGDGEGEEEKEKEKPKEPSSRPKVLADGTYATETAYTSASTARLEAVKAAAKPPLRTLILGGDFFTGAVLAAALTKLVLRFGEKTTDKVASNSLRAESMLIMASIIRVGQSKFVNVQIDEDSNERIMNCIQTLSELKSEPAVHEVFLQDTKTAFSKMLGAQEKRAAEKKEAETTKAVAVQVDDLLSFRQFSKKTADEAIDYDEDVGRATGAGEVQEDFMSSLSRISQLTGFSDPIYAEAYVKMHGFDILLDVLLVNQTPNTMQNLCLDFATLGDLKIVERPAVYTLAPHGFQSIKATIKVSSTETGVIFGSILWEGPNMSEACVILNDIHIDIMDYIKPAYCNEAQFRSMWTEFEWENRVNVNNPMSDPREYLKHVMKATNMSCLTPEGALSGECDFLSANMYARSLFGEDALANLSVERTEAGTITGHVRIRSKTQGIALSLGDKITMAQKDNKPLTV
;
A
#
# COMPACT_ATOMS: atom_id res chain seq x y z
N MET A 1 15.13 43.96 -15.53
CA MET A 1 14.77 43.25 -16.77
C MET A 1 15.51 41.93 -16.74
N SER A 2 14.83 40.88 -16.32
CA SER A 2 15.37 39.51 -16.31
C SER A 2 15.59 39.10 -17.76
N SER A 3 16.82 38.70 -18.10
CA SER A 3 17.08 37.96 -19.33
C SER A 3 16.15 36.74 -19.34
N SER A 4 15.36 36.60 -20.41
CA SER A 4 14.52 35.43 -20.66
C SER A 4 15.35 34.16 -20.49
N ASP A 5 14.93 33.25 -19.61
CA ASP A 5 15.54 31.93 -19.48
C ASP A 5 15.62 31.25 -20.86
N PRO A 6 16.78 30.70 -21.27
CA PRO A 6 16.88 29.92 -22.49
C PRO A 6 15.95 28.70 -22.38
N SER A 7 15.20 28.44 -23.45
CA SER A 7 14.28 27.30 -23.56
C SER A 7 14.98 25.97 -23.28
N CYS A 8 14.48 25.18 -22.32
CA CYS A 8 14.98 23.82 -22.05
C CYS A 8 14.90 22.94 -23.31
N HIS A 9 15.99 22.28 -23.66
CA HIS A 9 16.09 21.45 -24.87
C HIS A 9 15.95 19.95 -24.53
N THR A 10 15.02 19.26 -25.18
CA THR A 10 14.97 17.79 -25.15
C THR A 10 16.03 17.23 -26.09
N ILE A 11 17.09 16.64 -25.55
CA ILE A 11 18.14 16.01 -26.36
C ILE A 11 17.57 14.74 -27.00
N VAL A 12 17.42 14.75 -28.32
CA VAL A 12 17.06 13.57 -29.10
C VAL A 12 18.34 12.84 -29.47
N PHE A 13 18.57 11.67 -28.88
CA PHE A 13 19.71 10.82 -29.22
C PHE A 13 19.60 10.33 -30.67
N GLU A 14 20.57 10.68 -31.51
CA GLU A 14 20.71 10.15 -32.86
C GLU A 14 21.99 9.32 -32.94
N SER A 15 21.86 8.07 -33.39
CA SER A 15 22.98 7.15 -33.50
C SER A 15 23.93 7.61 -34.61
N SER A 16 25.10 8.14 -34.22
CA SER A 16 26.35 8.03 -34.98
C SER A 16 26.26 8.46 -36.47
N ALA A 17 25.70 9.62 -36.78
CA ALA A 17 25.81 10.21 -38.12
C ALA A 17 26.70 11.45 -38.07
N GLU A 18 27.72 11.53 -38.93
CA GLU A 18 28.49 12.74 -39.20
C GLU A 18 27.52 13.92 -39.38
N VAL A 19 27.70 15.02 -38.63
CA VAL A 19 26.88 16.22 -38.80
C VAL A 19 27.21 16.80 -40.18
N PRO A 20 26.29 16.76 -41.16
CA PRO A 20 26.58 17.23 -42.51
C PRO A 20 26.84 18.74 -42.49
N SER A 21 27.77 19.19 -43.33
CA SER A 21 28.18 20.60 -43.36
C SER A 21 27.02 21.51 -43.77
N PRO A 22 26.98 22.78 -43.30
CA PRO A 22 25.93 23.72 -43.68
C PRO A 22 25.80 23.92 -45.21
N SER A 23 26.90 23.78 -45.96
CA SER A 23 26.90 23.82 -47.42
C SER A 23 26.21 22.62 -48.08
N GLU A 24 26.39 21.42 -47.54
CA GLU A 24 25.75 20.20 -48.04
C GLU A 24 24.25 20.23 -47.77
N LEU A 25 23.86 20.64 -46.55
CA LEU A 25 22.46 20.84 -46.18
C LEU A 25 21.79 21.86 -47.10
N ARG A 26 22.46 22.97 -47.42
CA ARG A 26 21.94 23.97 -48.38
C ARG A 26 21.74 23.38 -49.77
N SER A 27 22.72 22.68 -50.31
CA SER A 27 22.60 22.06 -51.65
C SER A 27 21.49 21.00 -51.70
N ALA A 28 21.31 20.24 -50.61
CA ALA A 28 20.24 19.25 -50.49
C ALA A 28 18.85 19.89 -50.46
N LEU A 29 18.70 21.08 -49.85
CA LEU A 29 17.44 21.84 -49.87
C LEU A 29 17.15 22.49 -51.24
N GLU A 30 18.19 22.94 -51.96
CA GLU A 30 18.04 23.61 -53.25
C GLU A 30 17.72 22.63 -54.40
N LYS A 31 18.43 21.49 -54.46
CA LYS A 31 18.37 20.55 -55.61
C LYS A 31 17.74 19.19 -55.28
N GLY A 32 17.45 18.90 -54.02
CA GLY A 32 16.93 17.61 -53.58
C GLY A 32 15.49 17.33 -53.98
N SER A 33 15.12 16.06 -54.05
CA SER A 33 13.72 15.61 -54.12
C SER A 33 12.97 15.94 -52.82
N ASP A 34 11.64 15.92 -52.84
CA ASP A 34 10.82 16.17 -51.64
C ASP A 34 11.18 15.21 -50.48
N GLU A 35 11.54 13.96 -50.76
CA GLU A 35 11.98 12.98 -49.75
C GLU A 35 13.34 13.36 -49.14
N LEU A 36 14.30 13.80 -49.96
CA LEU A 36 15.59 14.27 -49.47
C LEU A 36 15.43 15.54 -48.64
N LYS A 37 14.53 16.46 -49.04
CA LYS A 37 14.21 17.67 -48.27
C LYS A 37 13.58 17.34 -46.92
N ILE A 38 12.76 16.29 -46.83
CA ILE A 38 12.16 15.81 -45.57
C ILE A 38 13.25 15.36 -44.59
N ASP A 39 14.18 14.53 -45.06
CA ASP A 39 15.29 14.04 -44.22
C ASP A 39 16.24 15.16 -43.82
N THR A 40 16.56 16.04 -44.77
CA THR A 40 17.42 17.22 -44.56
C THR A 40 16.81 18.17 -43.52
N LEU A 41 15.51 18.49 -43.63
CA LEU A 41 14.84 19.38 -42.68
C LEU A 41 14.72 18.74 -41.28
N ARG A 42 14.54 17.42 -41.19
CA ARG A 42 14.57 16.69 -39.91
C ARG A 42 15.93 16.84 -39.22
N LYS A 43 17.03 16.61 -39.95
CA LYS A 43 18.39 16.76 -39.43
C LYS A 43 18.66 18.19 -38.94
N ILE A 44 18.20 19.20 -39.68
CA ILE A 44 18.31 20.60 -39.28
C ILE A 44 17.57 20.87 -37.96
N ILE A 45 16.33 20.36 -37.81
CA ILE A 45 15.54 20.53 -36.58
C ILE A 45 16.23 19.89 -35.39
N VAL A 46 16.71 18.64 -35.53
CA VAL A 46 17.43 17.92 -34.46
C VAL A 46 18.70 18.67 -34.06
N SER A 47 19.50 19.12 -35.03
CA SER A 47 20.70 19.92 -34.76
C SER A 47 20.39 21.22 -34.01
N THR A 48 19.31 21.91 -34.41
CA THR A 48 18.88 23.17 -33.77
C THR A 48 18.38 22.93 -32.34
N ILE A 49 17.65 21.82 -32.09
CA ILE A 49 17.21 21.43 -30.75
C ILE A 49 18.41 21.10 -29.85
N ASN A 50 19.47 20.51 -30.40
CA ASN A 50 20.71 20.19 -29.66
C ASN A 50 21.60 21.41 -29.40
N GLY A 51 21.13 22.64 -29.66
CA GLY A 51 21.86 23.89 -29.39
C GLY A 51 22.74 24.40 -30.56
N ASN A 52 22.83 23.65 -31.65
CA ASN A 52 23.58 24.06 -32.85
C ASN A 52 22.68 24.81 -33.83
N ALA A 53 22.41 26.08 -33.56
CA ALA A 53 21.63 26.91 -34.46
C ALA A 53 22.35 27.12 -35.81
N LEU A 54 21.63 26.94 -36.92
CA LEU A 54 22.13 27.15 -38.29
C LEU A 54 21.38 28.31 -38.99
N PRO A 55 21.62 29.58 -38.62
CA PRO A 55 20.87 30.73 -39.17
C PRO A 55 20.99 30.89 -40.68
N THR A 56 22.12 30.47 -41.27
CA THR A 56 22.42 30.58 -42.71
C THR A 56 21.47 29.74 -43.59
N LEU A 57 20.80 28.74 -43.02
CA LEU A 57 19.87 27.86 -43.73
C LEU A 57 18.43 28.38 -43.73
N MET A 58 18.12 29.44 -42.98
CA MET A 58 16.75 29.98 -42.88
C MET A 58 16.21 30.46 -44.24
N MET A 59 16.99 31.23 -45.00
CA MET A 59 16.55 31.71 -46.32
C MET A 59 16.38 30.59 -47.37
N PRO A 60 17.31 29.62 -47.50
CA PRO A 60 17.08 28.44 -48.34
C PRO A 60 15.79 27.67 -47.98
N ILE A 61 15.46 27.55 -46.68
CA ILE A 61 14.21 26.91 -46.24
C ILE A 61 12.98 27.72 -46.69
N ILE A 62 13.01 29.04 -46.55
CA ILE A 62 11.94 29.94 -47.02
C ILE A 62 11.76 29.85 -48.54
N GLN A 63 12.83 29.79 -49.31
CA GLN A 63 12.76 29.80 -50.78
C GLN A 63 12.36 28.44 -51.37
N PHE A 64 12.91 27.33 -50.86
CA PHE A 64 12.82 26.03 -51.54
C PHE A 64 11.96 24.98 -50.84
N VAL A 65 11.57 25.22 -49.58
CA VAL A 65 10.76 24.27 -48.79
C VAL A 65 9.37 24.84 -48.49
N MET A 66 9.28 26.12 -48.09
CA MET A 66 8.00 26.79 -47.78
C MET A 66 6.96 26.74 -48.91
N PRO A 67 7.32 26.88 -50.20
CA PRO A 67 6.35 26.80 -51.29
C PRO A 67 5.86 25.38 -51.60
N SER A 68 6.47 24.35 -51.01
CA SER A 68 6.10 22.96 -51.29
C SER A 68 4.68 22.65 -50.82
N ARG A 69 3.95 21.87 -51.64
CA ARG A 69 2.59 21.39 -51.35
C ARG A 69 2.57 20.08 -50.55
N ASN A 70 3.74 19.49 -50.27
CA ASN A 70 3.84 18.23 -49.56
C ASN A 70 3.45 18.41 -48.08
N LYS A 71 2.46 17.62 -47.63
CA LYS A 71 1.92 17.68 -46.26
C LYS A 71 2.98 17.41 -45.18
N GLN A 72 3.92 16.51 -45.46
CA GLN A 72 4.97 16.13 -44.51
C GLN A 72 6.01 17.23 -44.36
N LEU A 73 6.41 17.88 -45.45
CA LEU A 73 7.29 19.05 -45.42
C LEU A 73 6.62 20.21 -44.68
N LYS A 74 5.35 20.50 -44.93
CA LYS A 74 4.59 21.52 -44.20
C LYS A 74 4.54 21.27 -42.69
N LYS A 75 4.36 20.01 -42.27
CA LYS A 75 4.41 19.64 -40.85
C LYS A 75 5.80 19.85 -40.24
N LEU A 76 6.86 19.46 -40.95
CA LEU A 76 8.24 19.68 -40.51
C LEU A 76 8.60 21.17 -40.45
N LEU A 77 8.08 21.98 -41.38
CA LEU A 77 8.25 23.44 -41.34
C LEU A 77 7.68 24.04 -40.06
N HIS A 78 6.50 23.62 -39.61
CA HIS A 78 5.94 24.07 -38.33
C HIS A 78 6.86 23.75 -37.15
N PHE A 79 7.50 22.58 -37.11
CA PHE A 79 8.47 22.25 -36.07
C PHE A 79 9.75 23.09 -36.18
N TYR A 80 10.21 23.37 -37.40
CA TYR A 80 11.37 24.25 -37.59
C TYR A 80 11.11 25.67 -37.07
N TRP A 81 9.94 26.25 -37.34
CA TRP A 81 9.58 27.59 -36.87
C TRP A 81 9.40 27.69 -35.34
N GLU A 82 9.15 26.57 -34.66
CA GLU A 82 9.09 26.51 -33.20
C GLU A 82 10.48 26.68 -32.58
N VAL A 83 11.52 26.13 -33.22
CA VAL A 83 12.89 26.05 -32.68
C VAL A 83 13.81 27.17 -33.21
N CYS A 84 13.53 27.71 -34.40
CA CYS A 84 14.40 28.71 -35.04
C CYS A 84 14.50 30.03 -34.24
N PRO A 85 15.70 30.64 -34.10
CA PRO A 85 15.87 31.94 -33.46
C PRO A 85 15.24 33.06 -34.29
N LYS A 86 14.16 33.66 -33.76
CA LYS A 86 13.30 34.64 -34.45
C LYS A 86 13.77 36.09 -34.31
N TYR A 87 14.49 36.39 -33.24
CA TYR A 87 15.02 37.71 -32.93
C TYR A 87 16.53 37.74 -33.21
N ASP A 88 17.03 38.94 -33.54
CA ASP A 88 18.45 39.23 -33.64
C ASP A 88 19.06 39.46 -32.24
N ASP A 89 20.40 39.55 -32.15
CA ASP A 89 21.14 39.81 -30.90
C ASP A 89 20.72 41.11 -30.18
N ASN A 90 20.06 42.02 -30.91
CA ASN A 90 19.52 43.28 -30.40
C ASN A 90 18.04 43.18 -29.96
N GLY A 91 17.44 41.99 -29.98
CA GLY A 91 16.04 41.75 -29.59
C GLY A 91 14.99 42.22 -30.61
N LYS A 92 15.39 42.56 -31.85
CA LYS A 92 14.47 42.92 -32.94
C LYS A 92 14.11 41.70 -33.79
N LEU A 93 12.88 41.65 -34.29
CA LEU A 93 12.44 40.56 -35.17
C LEU A 93 13.17 40.60 -36.53
N LYS A 94 13.65 39.43 -36.96
CA LYS A 94 14.31 39.24 -38.26
C LYS A 94 13.40 39.58 -39.43
N GLN A 95 13.92 40.26 -40.45
CA GLN A 95 13.14 40.69 -41.62
C GLN A 95 12.56 39.50 -42.39
N GLU A 96 13.26 38.37 -42.40
CA GLU A 96 12.83 37.11 -43.02
C GLU A 96 11.53 36.57 -42.42
N MET A 97 11.23 36.89 -41.16
CA MET A 97 10.02 36.45 -40.47
C MET A 97 8.75 37.07 -41.07
N ILE A 98 8.85 38.24 -41.72
CA ILE A 98 7.72 38.86 -42.42
C ILE A 98 7.21 37.94 -43.55
N LEU A 99 8.12 37.28 -44.27
CA LEU A 99 7.77 36.32 -45.32
C LEU A 99 7.08 35.08 -44.73
N VAL A 100 7.54 34.64 -43.57
CA VAL A 100 6.95 33.51 -42.82
C VAL A 100 5.52 33.84 -42.40
N VAL A 101 5.27 35.03 -41.84
CA VAL A 101 3.92 35.50 -41.46
C VAL A 101 2.99 35.52 -42.67
N ASN A 102 3.44 36.03 -43.82
CA ASN A 102 2.62 36.03 -45.04
C ASN A 102 2.29 34.60 -45.52
N ALA A 103 3.24 33.68 -45.43
CA ALA A 103 3.02 32.28 -45.79
C ALA A 103 2.03 31.59 -44.84
N ILE A 104 2.15 31.81 -43.53
CA ILE A 104 1.20 31.29 -42.53
C ILE A 104 -0.20 31.86 -42.78
N ARG A 105 -0.32 33.15 -43.11
CA ARG A 105 -1.59 33.78 -43.47
C ARG A 105 -2.26 33.08 -44.66
N ASN A 106 -1.48 32.76 -45.70
CA ASN A 106 -1.98 32.02 -46.86
C ASN A 106 -2.39 30.58 -46.49
N ASP A 107 -1.63 29.91 -45.62
CA ASP A 107 -1.96 28.56 -45.14
C ASP A 107 -3.26 28.56 -44.29
N LEU A 108 -3.52 29.62 -43.50
CA LEU A 108 -4.78 29.82 -42.77
C LEU A 108 -5.98 30.09 -43.69
N GLN A 109 -5.74 30.60 -44.90
CA GLN A 109 -6.76 30.82 -45.94
C GLN A 109 -6.82 29.67 -46.96
N HIS A 110 -6.01 28.63 -46.80
CA HIS A 110 -5.91 27.53 -47.75
C HIS A 110 -7.23 26.74 -47.86
N PRO A 111 -7.71 26.31 -49.04
CA PRO A 111 -8.99 25.60 -49.18
C PRO A 111 -9.06 24.28 -48.40
N ASN A 112 -7.91 23.65 -48.13
CA ASN A 112 -7.80 22.42 -47.35
C ASN A 112 -7.90 22.69 -45.83
N GLU A 113 -8.93 22.13 -45.20
CA GLU A 113 -9.24 22.21 -43.77
C GLU A 113 -8.16 21.64 -42.86
N TYR A 114 -7.43 20.62 -43.31
CA TYR A 114 -6.33 20.01 -42.53
C TYR A 114 -5.12 20.92 -42.45
N ILE A 115 -4.83 21.66 -43.52
CA ILE A 115 -3.73 22.64 -43.55
C ILE A 115 -4.08 23.80 -42.62
N ARG A 116 -5.31 24.36 -42.74
CA ARG A 116 -5.79 25.41 -41.81
C ARG A 116 -5.72 24.97 -40.35
N GLY A 117 -6.23 23.78 -40.03
CA GLY A 117 -6.22 23.27 -38.66
C GLY A 117 -4.82 22.92 -38.14
N ALA A 118 -3.90 22.48 -39.00
CA ALA A 118 -2.49 22.29 -38.63
C ALA A 118 -1.80 23.62 -38.36
N SER A 119 -2.04 24.64 -39.18
CA SER A 119 -1.50 26.00 -38.98
C SER A 119 -2.06 26.63 -37.71
N LEU A 120 -3.36 26.52 -37.43
CA LEU A 120 -3.97 27.02 -36.18
C LEU A 120 -3.39 26.34 -34.93
N ARG A 121 -3.10 25.03 -34.98
CA ARG A 121 -2.39 24.33 -33.89
C ARG A 121 -0.94 24.80 -33.75
N PHE A 122 -0.27 25.09 -34.87
CA PHE A 122 1.07 25.65 -34.85
C PHE A 122 1.09 27.05 -34.19
N LEU A 123 0.08 27.90 -34.44
CA LEU A 123 -0.02 29.21 -33.80
C LEU A 123 -0.06 29.15 -32.27
N GLN A 124 -0.65 28.09 -31.69
CA GLN A 124 -0.68 27.89 -30.24
C GLN A 124 0.73 27.75 -29.65
N LYS A 125 1.69 27.21 -30.42
CA LYS A 125 3.07 27.00 -29.97
C LYS A 125 3.94 28.25 -30.07
N ILE A 126 3.63 29.15 -31.01
CA ILE A 126 4.30 30.45 -31.16
C ILE A 126 3.55 31.59 -30.47
N ALA A 127 2.62 31.28 -29.56
CA ALA A 127 1.76 32.24 -28.88
C ALA A 127 2.52 33.31 -28.08
N LYS A 128 3.82 33.10 -27.79
CA LYS A 128 4.69 34.03 -27.07
C LYS A 128 5.26 35.17 -27.92
N ASP A 129 5.14 35.11 -29.25
CA ASP A 129 5.73 36.08 -30.17
C ASP A 129 4.68 37.09 -30.67
N ALA A 130 4.47 38.18 -29.92
CA ALA A 130 3.43 39.18 -30.20
C ALA A 130 3.50 39.76 -31.63
N GLU A 131 4.69 40.16 -32.08
CA GLU A 131 4.91 40.81 -33.38
C GLU A 131 4.54 39.90 -34.57
N LEU A 132 4.63 38.57 -34.41
CA LEU A 132 4.27 37.60 -35.46
C LEU A 132 2.76 37.34 -35.51
N LEU A 133 2.09 37.44 -34.37
CA LEU A 133 0.69 37.06 -34.21
C LEU A 133 -0.26 38.18 -34.63
N GLU A 134 0.10 39.44 -34.35
CA GLU A 134 -0.75 40.61 -34.63
C GLU A 134 -1.31 40.62 -36.07
N PRO A 135 -0.51 40.37 -37.14
CA PRO A 135 -1.03 40.36 -38.51
C PRO A 135 -1.94 39.16 -38.83
N LEU A 136 -1.89 38.09 -38.03
CA LEU A 136 -2.60 36.83 -38.27
C LEU A 136 -3.99 36.80 -37.62
N ILE A 137 -4.23 37.59 -36.57
CA ILE A 137 -5.47 37.60 -35.79
C ILE A 137 -6.74 37.75 -36.65
N PRO A 138 -6.83 38.68 -37.62
CA PRO A 138 -8.04 38.81 -38.44
C PRO A 138 -8.36 37.54 -39.22
N THR A 139 -7.32 36.83 -39.67
CA THR A 139 -7.47 35.57 -40.40
C THR A 139 -7.88 34.44 -39.46
N CYS A 140 -7.33 34.39 -38.25
CA CYS A 140 -7.76 33.46 -37.20
C CYS A 140 -9.23 33.65 -36.81
N ARG A 141 -9.70 34.90 -36.71
CA ARG A 141 -11.12 35.20 -36.45
C ARG A 141 -12.02 34.69 -37.58
N SER A 142 -11.65 34.89 -38.85
CA SER A 142 -12.41 34.35 -39.99
C SER A 142 -12.54 32.82 -39.97
N CYS A 143 -11.58 32.11 -39.36
CA CYS A 143 -11.63 30.66 -39.21
C CYS A 143 -12.71 30.17 -38.21
N LEU A 144 -13.25 31.04 -37.35
CA LEU A 144 -14.39 30.73 -36.49
C LEU A 144 -15.68 30.52 -37.29
N GLU A 145 -15.82 31.18 -38.45
CA GLU A 145 -17.03 31.06 -39.30
C GLU A 145 -16.91 29.95 -40.35
N HIS A 146 -15.83 29.16 -40.31
CA HIS A 146 -15.56 28.15 -41.31
C HIS A 146 -16.59 27.01 -41.29
N ARG A 147 -16.96 26.45 -42.45
CA ARG A 147 -17.97 25.39 -42.58
C ARG A 147 -17.68 24.14 -41.75
N HIS A 148 -16.41 23.77 -41.62
CA HIS A 148 -15.98 22.55 -40.91
C HIS A 148 -15.64 22.81 -39.44
N SER A 149 -16.26 22.05 -38.52
CA SER A 149 -16.03 22.13 -37.07
C SER A 149 -14.57 21.87 -36.66
N TYR A 150 -13.85 21.04 -37.43
CA TYR A 150 -12.42 20.82 -37.23
C TYR A 150 -11.58 22.10 -37.27
N VAL A 151 -11.92 23.06 -38.14
CA VAL A 151 -11.20 24.34 -38.22
C VAL A 151 -11.65 25.25 -37.08
N ARG A 152 -12.96 25.35 -36.83
CA ARG A 152 -13.53 26.19 -35.76
C ARG A 152 -12.98 25.82 -34.38
N LYS A 153 -12.95 24.54 -34.03
CA LYS A 153 -12.42 24.07 -32.73
C LYS A 153 -10.95 24.44 -32.51
N ASN A 154 -10.13 24.37 -33.57
CA ASN A 154 -8.71 24.72 -33.50
C ASN A 154 -8.52 26.24 -33.48
N ALA A 155 -9.41 26.99 -34.14
CA ALA A 155 -9.41 28.45 -34.12
C ALA A 155 -9.72 28.99 -32.73
N VAL A 156 -10.71 28.42 -32.03
CA VAL A 156 -11.02 28.76 -30.64
C VAL A 156 -9.79 28.60 -29.74
N PHE A 157 -9.09 27.47 -29.79
CA PHE A 157 -7.89 27.27 -28.96
C PHE A 157 -6.68 28.11 -29.38
N ALA A 158 -6.54 28.41 -30.68
CA ALA A 158 -5.50 29.32 -31.15
C ALA A 158 -5.73 30.72 -30.57
N LEU A 159 -6.97 31.23 -30.67
CA LEU A 159 -7.34 32.53 -30.09
C LEU A 159 -7.23 32.52 -28.55
N TYR A 160 -7.60 31.43 -27.89
CA TYR A 160 -7.43 31.27 -26.45
C TYR A 160 -5.96 31.37 -26.02
N SER A 161 -5.08 30.67 -26.73
CA SER A 161 -3.63 30.68 -26.44
C SER A 161 -3.03 32.07 -26.65
N ILE A 162 -3.43 32.77 -27.72
CA ILE A 162 -2.99 34.15 -28.00
C ILE A 162 -3.49 35.10 -26.91
N TYR A 163 -4.76 35.01 -26.53
CA TYR A 163 -5.36 35.87 -25.51
C TYR A 163 -4.70 35.68 -24.14
N ARG A 164 -4.38 34.44 -23.75
CA ARG A 164 -3.76 34.13 -22.46
C ARG A 164 -2.37 34.75 -22.30
N GLU A 165 -1.58 34.80 -23.37
CA GLU A 165 -0.25 35.43 -23.34
C GLU A 165 -0.35 36.95 -23.56
N PHE A 166 -1.27 37.40 -24.42
CA PHE A 166 -1.44 38.81 -24.83
C PHE A 166 -2.91 39.22 -24.89
N GLU A 167 -3.46 39.64 -23.75
CA GLU A 167 -4.86 40.07 -23.64
C GLU A 167 -5.18 41.29 -24.52
N ASN A 168 -4.21 42.18 -24.71
CA ASN A 168 -4.35 43.42 -25.50
C ASN A 168 -4.59 43.17 -27.01
N LEU A 169 -4.17 42.02 -27.53
CA LEU A 169 -4.32 41.69 -28.95
C LEU A 169 -5.77 41.34 -29.34
N ILE A 170 -6.60 40.90 -28.38
CA ILE A 170 -8.00 40.53 -28.61
C ILE A 170 -8.86 41.12 -27.47
N PRO A 171 -9.07 42.44 -27.43
CA PRO A 171 -9.78 43.10 -26.32
C PRO A 171 -11.27 42.71 -26.25
N ASP A 172 -11.88 42.33 -27.38
CA ASP A 172 -13.27 41.90 -27.53
C ASP A 172 -13.46 40.38 -27.42
N ALA A 173 -12.46 39.63 -26.92
CA ALA A 173 -12.48 38.17 -26.85
C ALA A 173 -13.73 37.59 -26.17
N ALA A 174 -14.17 38.21 -25.07
CA ALA A 174 -15.32 37.75 -24.30
C ALA A 174 -16.64 37.83 -25.09
N GLU A 175 -16.87 38.91 -25.85
CA GLU A 175 -18.07 39.08 -26.67
C GLU A 175 -18.06 38.18 -27.90
N LEU A 176 -16.90 38.09 -28.55
CA LEU A 176 -16.68 37.20 -29.68
C LEU A 176 -17.00 35.75 -29.30
N MET A 177 -16.47 35.27 -28.18
CA MET A 177 -16.63 33.88 -27.77
C MET A 177 -18.04 33.57 -27.24
N TYR A 178 -18.69 34.52 -26.56
CA TYR A 178 -20.10 34.38 -26.16
C TYR A 178 -21.03 34.26 -27.38
N THR A 179 -20.84 35.14 -28.37
CA THR A 179 -21.62 35.11 -29.62
C THR A 179 -21.41 33.81 -30.39
N PHE A 180 -20.14 33.36 -30.48
CA PHE A 180 -19.78 32.09 -31.09
C PHE A 180 -20.44 30.90 -30.36
N LEU A 181 -20.41 30.88 -29.04
CA LEU A 181 -20.97 29.80 -28.22
C LEU A 181 -22.49 29.64 -28.40
N ILE A 182 -23.22 30.75 -28.54
CA ILE A 182 -24.68 30.74 -28.80
C ILE A 182 -25.00 30.25 -30.22
N ALA A 183 -24.21 30.66 -31.21
CA ALA A 183 -24.47 30.33 -32.62
C ALA A 183 -24.02 28.91 -33.01
N GLU A 184 -23.03 28.35 -32.32
CA GLU A 184 -22.44 27.06 -32.66
C GLU A 184 -23.39 25.89 -32.38
N SER A 185 -23.28 24.81 -33.15
CA SER A 185 -24.07 23.58 -32.96
C SER A 185 -23.22 22.38 -32.51
N ASP A 186 -21.94 22.36 -32.86
CA ASP A 186 -21.03 21.26 -32.55
C ASP A 186 -20.59 21.25 -31.07
N SER A 187 -20.76 20.11 -30.40
CA SER A 187 -20.45 19.96 -28.96
C SER A 187 -18.98 20.27 -28.63
N SER A 188 -18.04 19.78 -29.44
CA SER A 188 -16.61 19.98 -29.19
C SER A 188 -16.21 21.46 -29.31
N CYS A 189 -16.78 22.16 -30.29
CA CYS A 189 -16.57 23.59 -30.46
C CYS A 189 -17.18 24.39 -29.29
N LYS A 190 -18.40 24.04 -28.84
CA LYS A 190 -19.04 24.65 -27.67
C LYS A 190 -18.23 24.50 -26.41
N ARG A 191 -17.74 23.28 -26.13
CA ARG A 191 -16.90 23.01 -24.96
C ARG A 191 -15.66 23.89 -24.95
N ASN A 192 -14.93 23.97 -26.06
CA ASN A 192 -13.71 24.77 -26.13
C ASN A 192 -14.01 26.27 -25.99
N ALA A 193 -15.09 26.75 -26.60
CA ALA A 193 -15.50 28.15 -26.52
C ALA A 193 -15.95 28.52 -25.11
N PHE A 194 -16.67 27.62 -24.43
CA PHE A 194 -17.09 27.79 -23.05
C PHE A 194 -15.89 27.86 -22.08
N VAL A 195 -14.91 26.96 -22.23
CA VAL A 195 -13.67 27.00 -21.43
C VAL A 195 -12.91 28.31 -21.65
N PHE A 196 -12.75 28.74 -22.90
CA PHE A 196 -12.14 30.04 -23.20
C PHE A 196 -12.93 31.18 -22.53
N LEU A 197 -14.25 31.23 -22.72
CA LEU A 197 -15.09 32.26 -22.11
C LEU A 197 -14.96 32.30 -20.60
N ALA A 198 -14.90 31.15 -19.93
CA ALA A 198 -14.78 31.08 -18.48
C ALA A 198 -13.44 31.63 -17.96
N HIS A 199 -12.33 31.40 -18.68
CA HIS A 199 -11.03 31.98 -18.34
C HIS A 199 -10.93 33.47 -18.67
N CYS A 200 -11.59 33.93 -19.74
CA CYS A 200 -11.58 35.34 -20.16
C CYS A 200 -12.52 36.21 -19.31
N ALA A 201 -13.75 35.77 -19.12
CA ALA A 201 -14.79 36.52 -18.44
C ALA A 201 -15.79 35.56 -17.74
N MET A 202 -15.44 35.16 -16.52
CA MET A 202 -16.28 34.30 -15.67
C MET A 202 -17.76 34.73 -15.59
N PRO A 203 -18.12 36.03 -15.42
CA PRO A 203 -19.51 36.45 -15.33
C PRO A 203 -20.34 36.12 -16.58
N LYS A 204 -19.74 36.21 -17.79
CA LYS A 204 -20.42 35.86 -19.05
C LYS A 204 -20.57 34.35 -19.22
N ALA A 205 -19.62 33.56 -18.71
CA ALA A 205 -19.76 32.11 -18.67
C ALA A 205 -20.92 31.69 -17.75
N VAL A 206 -21.07 32.34 -16.59
CA VAL A 206 -22.21 32.12 -15.68
C VAL A 206 -23.54 32.51 -16.35
N GLU A 207 -23.59 33.64 -17.04
CA GLU A 207 -24.78 34.05 -17.83
C GLU A 207 -25.16 32.97 -18.85
N TYR A 208 -24.18 32.42 -19.56
CA TYR A 208 -24.40 31.31 -20.47
C TYR A 208 -24.98 30.07 -19.75
N ILE A 209 -24.38 29.61 -18.64
CA ILE A 209 -24.88 28.46 -17.86
C ILE A 209 -26.35 28.69 -17.45
N LEU A 210 -26.68 29.89 -16.97
CA LEU A 210 -28.04 30.24 -16.57
C LEU A 210 -29.02 30.23 -17.75
N SER A 211 -28.58 30.63 -18.95
CA SER A 211 -29.42 30.60 -20.15
C SER A 211 -29.76 29.18 -20.62
N ILE A 212 -28.87 28.21 -20.38
CA ILE A 212 -29.02 26.81 -20.80
C ILE A 212 -29.45 25.86 -19.67
N TYR A 213 -29.76 26.39 -18.48
CA TYR A 213 -29.94 25.64 -17.24
C TYR A 213 -30.77 24.36 -17.40
N ASP A 214 -31.95 24.45 -18.01
CA ASP A 214 -32.88 23.31 -18.16
C ASP A 214 -32.37 22.23 -19.14
N THR A 215 -31.42 22.56 -20.02
CA THR A 215 -30.90 21.64 -21.04
C THR A 215 -29.59 20.95 -20.64
N ILE A 216 -28.96 21.35 -19.53
CA ILE A 216 -27.62 20.88 -19.12
C ILE A 216 -27.55 19.35 -19.03
N GLY A 217 -28.59 18.70 -18.50
CA GLY A 217 -28.65 17.25 -18.38
C GLY A 217 -28.63 16.47 -19.71
N THR A 218 -28.99 17.13 -20.82
CA THR A 218 -29.01 16.53 -22.17
C THR A 218 -27.75 16.82 -22.99
N LEU A 219 -26.85 17.65 -22.47
CA LEU A 219 -25.61 17.99 -23.14
C LEU A 219 -24.63 16.80 -23.16
N ASP A 220 -23.65 16.92 -24.04
CA ASP A 220 -22.55 15.96 -24.14
C ASP A 220 -21.65 15.96 -22.89
N GLU A 221 -21.02 14.82 -22.63
CA GLU A 221 -20.23 14.56 -21.43
C GLU A 221 -19.15 15.62 -21.20
N ALA A 222 -18.36 15.95 -22.23
CA ALA A 222 -17.24 16.88 -22.11
C ALA A 222 -17.70 18.31 -21.72
N LEU A 223 -18.88 18.72 -22.18
CA LEU A 223 -19.46 20.02 -21.84
C LEU A 223 -20.03 20.00 -20.42
N GLN A 224 -20.70 18.91 -20.00
CA GLN A 224 -21.17 18.75 -18.63
C GLN A 224 -20.02 18.81 -17.62
N MET A 225 -18.91 18.12 -17.89
CA MET A 225 -17.70 18.14 -17.05
C MET A 225 -17.13 19.57 -16.93
N SER A 226 -17.04 20.28 -18.06
CA SER A 226 -16.54 21.67 -18.06
C SER A 226 -17.48 22.59 -17.27
N ILE A 227 -18.80 22.40 -17.36
CA ILE A 227 -19.77 23.18 -16.56
C ILE A 227 -19.61 22.90 -15.07
N ILE A 228 -19.42 21.64 -14.65
CA ILE A 228 -19.21 21.29 -13.25
C ILE A 228 -17.95 21.96 -12.68
N GLU A 229 -16.86 21.98 -13.47
CA GLU A 229 -15.61 22.66 -13.11
C GLU A 229 -15.83 24.17 -12.89
N ILE A 230 -16.53 24.83 -13.82
CA ILE A 230 -16.84 26.26 -13.69
C ILE A 230 -17.76 26.55 -12.51
N ILE A 231 -18.77 25.71 -12.26
CA ILE A 231 -19.62 25.84 -11.07
C ILE A 231 -18.79 25.78 -9.78
N ARG A 232 -17.81 24.87 -9.72
CA ARG A 232 -16.89 24.77 -8.58
C ARG A 232 -16.07 26.03 -8.41
N LEU A 233 -15.54 26.57 -9.51
CA LEU A 233 -14.71 27.78 -9.49
C LEU A 233 -15.51 29.03 -9.10
N ASP A 234 -16.74 29.20 -9.63
CA ASP A 234 -17.64 30.31 -9.25
C ASP A 234 -18.05 30.23 -7.77
N CYS A 235 -18.30 29.01 -7.27
CA CYS A 235 -18.65 28.78 -5.87
C CYS A 235 -17.47 28.93 -4.87
N LYS A 236 -16.22 29.08 -5.35
CA LYS A 236 -15.10 29.50 -4.47
C LYS A 236 -15.35 30.92 -3.95
N ASN A 237 -16.01 31.77 -4.75
CA ASN A 237 -16.49 33.09 -4.34
C ASN A 237 -17.93 32.97 -3.79
N ASP A 238 -18.39 33.96 -3.02
CA ASP A 238 -19.77 33.98 -2.48
C ASP A 238 -20.77 34.29 -3.61
N SER A 239 -21.08 33.28 -4.41
CA SER A 239 -21.96 33.39 -5.58
C SER A 239 -23.44 33.34 -5.19
N ALA A 240 -24.21 34.31 -5.68
CA ALA A 240 -25.66 34.38 -5.49
C ALA A 240 -26.42 33.20 -6.13
N HIS A 241 -25.78 32.43 -7.02
CA HIS A 241 -26.39 31.33 -7.77
C HIS A 241 -26.19 29.94 -7.16
N ARG A 242 -25.55 29.85 -5.99
CA ARG A 242 -25.22 28.58 -5.31
C ARG A 242 -26.40 27.61 -5.18
N SER A 243 -27.59 28.11 -4.86
CA SER A 243 -28.80 27.29 -4.71
C SER A 243 -29.24 26.62 -6.03
N ARG A 244 -29.13 27.34 -7.15
CA ARG A 244 -29.43 26.80 -8.49
C ARG A 244 -28.37 25.78 -8.91
N TYR A 245 -27.10 26.05 -8.64
CA TYR A 245 -26.03 25.10 -8.95
C TYR A 245 -26.16 23.79 -8.19
N ILE A 246 -26.49 23.83 -6.89
CA ILE A 246 -26.73 22.62 -6.11
C ILE A 246 -27.83 21.77 -6.76
N ARG A 247 -28.92 22.40 -7.21
CA ARG A 247 -30.01 21.69 -7.89
C ARG A 247 -29.58 21.11 -9.24
N CYS A 248 -28.83 21.86 -10.05
CA CYS A 248 -28.27 21.37 -11.32
C CYS A 248 -27.36 20.16 -11.11
N ILE A 249 -26.43 20.23 -10.14
CA ILE A 249 -25.51 19.12 -9.85
C ILE A 249 -26.28 17.91 -9.31
N PHE A 250 -27.32 18.13 -8.51
CA PHE A 250 -28.18 17.06 -8.02
C PHE A 250 -28.88 16.32 -9.17
N GLU A 251 -29.34 17.03 -10.20
CA GLU A 251 -29.91 16.42 -11.41
C GLU A 251 -28.85 15.63 -12.21
N LEU A 252 -27.60 16.12 -12.27
CA LEU A 252 -26.48 15.45 -12.94
C LEU A 252 -26.02 14.14 -12.27
N LEU A 253 -26.42 13.86 -11.02
CA LEU A 253 -26.21 12.55 -10.40
C LEU A 253 -26.89 11.41 -11.16
N ASN A 254 -27.93 11.74 -11.96
CA ASN A 254 -28.66 10.79 -12.80
C ASN A 254 -28.18 10.78 -14.26
N ALA A 255 -27.05 11.41 -14.59
CA ALA A 255 -26.50 11.42 -15.95
C ALA A 255 -26.28 9.99 -16.51
N SER A 256 -26.09 9.84 -17.82
CA SER A 256 -25.75 8.53 -18.41
C SER A 256 -24.30 8.14 -18.12
N SER A 257 -23.38 9.11 -18.21
CA SER A 257 -21.95 8.90 -18.05
C SER A 257 -21.51 8.69 -16.60
N HIS A 258 -20.60 7.73 -16.40
CA HIS A 258 -19.99 7.41 -15.11
C HIS A 258 -19.03 8.51 -14.62
N ALA A 259 -18.29 9.16 -15.52
CA ALA A 259 -17.40 10.26 -15.18
C ALA A 259 -18.16 11.48 -14.62
N VAL A 260 -19.27 11.84 -15.28
CA VAL A 260 -20.12 12.96 -14.85
C VAL A 260 -20.74 12.68 -13.47
N LYS A 261 -21.17 11.44 -13.21
CA LYS A 261 -21.69 11.05 -11.88
C LYS A 261 -20.67 11.21 -10.78
N TYR A 262 -19.45 10.72 -11.02
CA TYR A 262 -18.36 10.83 -10.06
C TYR A 262 -18.04 12.29 -9.75
N GLU A 263 -17.92 13.12 -10.78
CA GLU A 263 -17.59 14.54 -10.63
C GLU A 263 -18.75 15.34 -10.01
N ALA A 264 -19.99 15.02 -10.37
CA ALA A 264 -21.18 15.63 -9.79
C ALA A 264 -21.31 15.28 -8.29
N ALA A 265 -21.15 14.02 -7.91
CA ALA A 265 -21.18 13.60 -6.49
C ALA A 265 -20.06 14.26 -5.67
N THR A 266 -18.86 14.33 -6.25
CA THR A 266 -17.69 15.00 -5.66
C THR A 266 -17.92 16.50 -5.48
N THR A 267 -18.47 17.17 -6.49
CA THR A 267 -18.75 18.60 -6.43
C THR A 267 -19.90 18.89 -5.47
N LEU A 268 -20.95 18.07 -5.46
CA LEU A 268 -22.11 18.27 -4.59
C LEU A 268 -21.73 18.29 -3.10
N THR A 269 -20.89 17.35 -2.68
CA THR A 269 -20.38 17.27 -1.30
C THR A 269 -19.44 18.42 -0.94
N THR A 270 -18.87 19.10 -1.94
CA THR A 270 -18.08 20.32 -1.76
C THR A 270 -18.98 21.56 -1.65
N LEU A 271 -20.09 21.59 -2.40
CA LEU A 271 -21.02 22.73 -2.42
C LEU A 271 -21.99 22.76 -1.23
N THR A 272 -22.35 21.61 -0.65
CA THR A 272 -23.32 21.55 0.43
C THR A 272 -23.02 20.45 1.42
N GLN A 273 -23.23 20.78 2.70
CA GLN A 273 -23.17 19.84 3.82
C GLN A 273 -24.56 19.35 4.25
N ASN A 274 -25.57 19.56 3.42
CA ASN A 274 -26.92 19.07 3.71
C ASN A 274 -26.92 17.53 3.73
N PRO A 275 -27.37 16.87 4.82
CA PRO A 275 -27.43 15.40 4.92
C PRO A 275 -28.12 14.70 3.76
N ALA A 276 -29.18 15.30 3.18
CA ALA A 276 -29.90 14.72 2.06
C ALA A 276 -29.03 14.69 0.78
N ALA A 277 -28.26 15.74 0.52
CA ALA A 277 -27.36 15.83 -0.62
C ALA A 277 -26.15 14.90 -0.45
N VAL A 278 -25.59 14.83 0.77
CA VAL A 278 -24.50 13.89 1.10
C VAL A 278 -24.95 12.44 0.92
N LYS A 279 -26.16 12.09 1.40
CA LYS A 279 -26.73 10.74 1.21
C LYS A 279 -26.97 10.41 -0.26
N ALA A 280 -27.46 11.35 -1.06
CA ALA A 280 -27.65 11.17 -2.50
C ALA A 280 -26.31 10.98 -3.24
N ALA A 281 -25.29 11.78 -2.90
CA ALA A 281 -23.94 11.64 -3.44
C ALA A 281 -23.34 10.28 -3.09
N ALA A 282 -23.42 9.85 -1.83
CA ALA A 282 -22.94 8.55 -1.38
C ALA A 282 -23.65 7.39 -2.11
N SER A 283 -24.98 7.46 -2.25
CA SER A 283 -25.75 6.47 -3.01
C SER A 283 -25.33 6.43 -4.49
N CYS A 284 -25.05 7.58 -5.10
CA CYS A 284 -24.52 7.64 -6.46
C CYS A 284 -23.14 6.97 -6.58
N LEU A 285 -22.22 7.24 -5.64
CA LEU A 285 -20.89 6.63 -5.59
C LEU A 285 -20.97 5.10 -5.39
N ILE A 286 -21.86 4.62 -4.51
CA ILE A 286 -22.05 3.17 -4.31
C ILE A 286 -22.57 2.50 -5.58
N ASN A 287 -23.57 3.10 -6.23
CA ASN A 287 -24.10 2.61 -7.50
C ASN A 287 -23.04 2.60 -8.62
N LEU A 288 -22.12 3.57 -8.60
CA LEU A 288 -20.99 3.62 -9.52
C LEU A 288 -20.04 2.43 -9.30
N VAL A 289 -19.66 2.14 -8.05
CA VAL A 289 -18.79 1.00 -7.71
C VAL A 289 -19.40 -0.35 -8.15
N ILE A 290 -20.72 -0.50 -8.03
CA ILE A 290 -21.40 -1.75 -8.40
C ILE A 290 -21.43 -1.94 -9.93
N LYS A 291 -21.62 -0.87 -10.71
CA LYS A 291 -21.79 -0.94 -12.16
C LYS A 291 -20.49 -0.88 -12.95
N GLU A 292 -19.48 -0.19 -12.44
CA GLU A 292 -18.21 -0.03 -13.12
C GLU A 292 -17.47 -1.38 -13.25
N SER A 293 -16.77 -1.59 -14.35
CA SER A 293 -15.99 -2.82 -14.57
C SER A 293 -14.54 -2.68 -14.09
N ASP A 294 -13.96 -1.48 -14.16
CA ASP A 294 -12.56 -1.24 -13.78
C ASP A 294 -12.37 -1.23 -12.25
N ASN A 295 -11.48 -2.10 -11.77
CA ASN A 295 -11.16 -2.22 -10.34
C ASN A 295 -10.45 -0.98 -9.80
N ASN A 296 -9.63 -0.30 -10.60
CA ASN A 296 -8.92 0.91 -10.15
C ASN A 296 -9.90 2.04 -9.85
N VAL A 297 -10.91 2.22 -10.72
CA VAL A 297 -11.97 3.20 -10.52
C VAL A 297 -12.77 2.86 -9.27
N LYS A 298 -13.09 1.57 -9.04
CA LYS A 298 -13.78 1.14 -7.80
C LYS A 298 -12.99 1.51 -6.54
N LEU A 299 -11.68 1.28 -6.53
CA LEU A 299 -10.84 1.60 -5.38
C LEU A 299 -10.82 3.11 -5.11
N ILE A 300 -10.66 3.94 -6.15
CA ILE A 300 -10.68 5.41 -6.04
C ILE A 300 -12.04 5.91 -5.50
N VAL A 301 -13.14 5.32 -5.98
CA VAL A 301 -14.49 5.69 -5.53
C VAL A 301 -14.74 5.24 -4.08
N LEU A 302 -14.25 4.05 -3.69
CA LEU A 302 -14.33 3.57 -2.31
C LEU A 302 -13.50 4.42 -1.35
N ASP A 303 -12.31 4.87 -1.76
CA ASP A 303 -11.52 5.86 -1.01
C ASP A 303 -12.30 7.15 -0.78
N ARG A 304 -12.98 7.64 -1.82
CA ARG A 304 -13.82 8.84 -1.70
C ARG A 304 -15.00 8.62 -0.76
N LEU A 305 -15.64 7.46 -0.82
CA LEU A 305 -16.73 7.09 0.08
C LEU A 305 -16.26 6.99 1.54
N GLU A 306 -15.07 6.43 1.77
CA GLU A 306 -14.46 6.36 3.10
C GLU A 306 -14.16 7.76 3.66
N ASN A 307 -13.59 8.64 2.84
CA ASN A 307 -13.36 10.04 3.20
C ASN A 307 -14.66 10.78 3.50
N LEU A 308 -15.72 10.53 2.72
CA LEU A 308 -17.04 11.13 2.93
C LEU A 308 -17.65 10.65 4.25
N ARG A 309 -17.53 9.35 4.57
CA ARG A 309 -17.97 8.77 5.84
C ARG A 309 -17.20 9.36 7.02
N ALA A 310 -15.88 9.50 6.91
CA ALA A 310 -15.05 10.07 7.97
C ALA A 310 -15.50 11.50 8.32
N LYS A 311 -15.91 12.29 7.32
CA LYS A 311 -16.43 13.66 7.52
C LYS A 311 -17.89 13.72 7.99
N HIS A 312 -18.75 12.79 7.51
CA HIS A 312 -20.21 12.87 7.69
C HIS A 312 -20.84 11.74 8.51
N GLY A 313 -20.06 11.07 9.36
CA GLY A 313 -20.53 10.15 10.40
C GLY A 313 -21.85 9.41 10.11
N HIS A 314 -22.75 9.44 11.10
CA HIS A 314 -24.01 8.68 11.13
C HIS A 314 -25.01 8.94 9.98
N VAL A 315 -24.76 9.91 9.10
CA VAL A 315 -25.65 10.21 7.96
C VAL A 315 -25.70 9.04 6.97
N LEU A 316 -24.59 8.31 6.82
CA LEU A 316 -24.44 7.25 5.84
C LEU A 316 -24.85 5.86 6.37
N ASP A 317 -25.15 5.72 7.67
CA ASP A 317 -25.43 4.42 8.32
C ASP A 317 -26.57 3.65 7.64
N GLY A 318 -27.54 4.36 7.06
CA GLY A 318 -28.67 3.78 6.33
C GLY A 318 -28.34 3.23 4.94
N LEU A 319 -27.12 3.44 4.43
CA LEU A 319 -26.64 2.93 3.12
C LEU A 319 -25.76 1.68 3.26
N ILE A 320 -25.58 1.15 4.48
CA ILE A 320 -24.67 0.02 4.75
C ILE A 320 -24.99 -1.22 3.91
N MET A 321 -26.28 -1.50 3.68
CA MET A 321 -26.73 -2.63 2.89
C MET A 321 -26.42 -2.45 1.40
N ASP A 322 -26.40 -1.22 0.91
CA ASP A 322 -26.00 -0.91 -0.47
C ASP A 322 -24.49 -1.11 -0.65
N VAL A 323 -23.68 -0.69 0.34
CA VAL A 323 -22.23 -0.92 0.34
C VAL A 323 -21.91 -2.42 0.36
N LEU A 324 -22.67 -3.23 1.12
CA LEU A 324 -22.50 -4.68 1.16
C LEU A 324 -22.72 -5.36 -0.20
N GLN A 325 -23.47 -4.76 -1.12
CA GLN A 325 -23.64 -5.31 -2.48
C GLN A 325 -22.33 -5.29 -3.28
N VAL A 326 -21.38 -4.39 -2.94
CA VAL A 326 -20.05 -4.30 -3.56
C VAL A 326 -19.25 -5.60 -3.40
N LEU A 327 -19.55 -6.41 -2.38
CA LEU A 327 -18.91 -7.71 -2.15
C LEU A 327 -19.16 -8.73 -3.27
N SER A 328 -20.13 -8.46 -4.16
CA SER A 328 -20.36 -9.23 -5.38
C SER A 328 -19.22 -9.09 -6.40
N SER A 329 -18.34 -8.08 -6.26
CA SER A 329 -17.16 -7.90 -7.11
C SER A 329 -16.23 -9.11 -7.02
N ALA A 330 -15.55 -9.49 -8.11
CA ALA A 330 -14.62 -10.63 -8.11
C ALA A 330 -13.28 -10.33 -7.42
N ASP A 331 -12.87 -9.06 -7.39
CA ASP A 331 -11.58 -8.66 -6.85
C ASP A 331 -11.54 -8.59 -5.31
N MET A 332 -10.41 -9.02 -4.74
CA MET A 332 -10.22 -9.17 -3.30
C MET A 332 -9.87 -7.85 -2.62
N GLU A 333 -9.16 -6.95 -3.29
CA GLU A 333 -8.81 -5.64 -2.73
C GLU A 333 -10.06 -4.76 -2.59
N VAL A 334 -10.91 -4.73 -3.62
CA VAL A 334 -12.22 -4.07 -3.58
C VAL A 334 -13.08 -4.62 -2.44
N ARG A 335 -13.12 -5.94 -2.24
CA ARG A 335 -13.84 -6.59 -1.12
C ARG A 335 -13.28 -6.19 0.24
N ARG A 336 -11.95 -6.22 0.41
CA ARG A 336 -11.27 -5.86 1.65
C ARG A 336 -11.56 -4.42 2.04
N LYS A 337 -11.52 -3.50 1.07
CA LYS A 337 -11.82 -2.09 1.30
C LYS A 337 -13.30 -1.85 1.61
N ALA A 338 -14.20 -2.48 0.85
CA ALA A 338 -15.64 -2.42 1.12
C ALA A 338 -15.99 -2.94 2.52
N ILE A 339 -15.40 -4.06 2.96
CA ILE A 339 -15.62 -4.59 4.30
C ILE A 339 -15.04 -3.66 5.38
N GLY A 340 -13.86 -3.07 5.16
CA GLY A 340 -13.30 -2.06 6.07
C GLY A 340 -14.28 -0.90 6.30
N ILE A 341 -14.86 -0.37 5.21
CA ILE A 341 -15.90 0.67 5.29
C ILE A 341 -17.14 0.17 6.03
N VAL A 342 -17.65 -1.03 5.73
CA VAL A 342 -18.84 -1.60 6.40
C VAL A 342 -18.64 -1.77 7.91
N LEU A 343 -17.52 -2.35 8.34
CA LEU A 343 -17.20 -2.57 9.77
C LEU A 343 -17.16 -1.24 10.55
N SER A 344 -16.72 -0.19 9.87
CA SER A 344 -16.64 1.16 10.42
C SER A 344 -18.00 1.88 10.48
N MET A 345 -18.95 1.51 9.61
CA MET A 345 -20.36 1.98 9.60
C MET A 345 -21.29 1.12 10.48
N THR A 346 -20.82 0.00 11.00
CA THR A 346 -21.65 -0.90 11.81
C THR A 346 -21.90 -0.29 13.20
N SER A 347 -23.17 -0.25 13.59
CA SER A 347 -23.71 0.22 14.86
C SER A 347 -24.62 -0.86 15.47
N SER A 348 -25.06 -0.69 16.72
CA SER A 348 -25.99 -1.63 17.36
C SER A 348 -27.34 -1.76 16.64
N ARG A 349 -27.71 -0.79 15.78
CA ARG A 349 -28.99 -0.82 15.04
C ARG A 349 -28.96 -1.70 13.79
N ASN A 350 -27.81 -1.79 13.12
CA ASN A 350 -27.68 -2.48 11.82
C ASN A 350 -26.85 -3.78 11.89
N VAL A 351 -26.25 -4.07 13.04
CA VAL A 351 -25.34 -5.20 13.21
C VAL A 351 -25.98 -6.55 12.88
N GLU A 352 -27.24 -6.76 13.25
CA GLU A 352 -27.93 -8.02 12.97
C GLU A 352 -28.06 -8.29 11.45
N GLU A 353 -28.42 -7.25 10.69
CA GLU A 353 -28.56 -7.34 9.23
C GLU A 353 -27.21 -7.58 8.55
N VAL A 354 -26.17 -6.85 8.98
CA VAL A 354 -24.80 -7.00 8.46
C VAL A 354 -24.29 -8.41 8.70
N VAL A 355 -24.41 -8.92 9.93
CA VAL A 355 -23.95 -10.27 10.27
C VAL A 355 -24.75 -11.34 9.52
N LEU A 356 -26.07 -11.17 9.38
CA LEU A 356 -26.88 -12.10 8.61
C LEU A 356 -26.44 -12.14 7.14
N PHE A 357 -26.11 -10.99 6.54
CA PHE A 357 -25.57 -10.93 5.19
C PHE A 357 -24.20 -11.62 5.08
N LEU A 358 -23.28 -11.34 6.01
CA LEU A 358 -21.95 -11.96 6.04
C LEU A 358 -22.04 -13.49 6.21
N LYS A 359 -22.97 -13.99 7.04
CA LYS A 359 -23.24 -15.43 7.17
C LYS A 359 -23.71 -16.06 5.87
N LYS A 360 -24.66 -15.41 5.18
CA LYS A 360 -25.14 -15.88 3.86
C LYS A 360 -24.02 -15.91 2.83
N GLN A 361 -23.15 -14.90 2.82
CA GLN A 361 -21.97 -14.89 1.95
C GLN A 361 -20.99 -16.00 2.31
N LEU A 362 -20.74 -16.22 3.60
CA LEU A 362 -19.87 -17.29 4.08
C LEU A 362 -20.39 -18.68 3.66
N GLN A 363 -21.69 -18.93 3.77
CA GLN A 363 -22.34 -20.16 3.28
C GLN A 363 -22.17 -20.32 1.75
N LYS A 364 -22.34 -19.25 0.97
CA LYS A 364 -22.08 -19.29 -0.49
C LYS A 364 -20.64 -19.66 -0.82
N THR A 365 -19.66 -19.30 0.02
CA THR A 365 -18.27 -19.72 -0.20
C THR A 365 -18.03 -21.22 0.00
N GLN A 366 -18.97 -21.97 0.58
CA GLN A 366 -18.90 -23.43 0.64
C GLN A 366 -19.33 -24.07 -0.69
N GLU A 367 -20.28 -23.45 -1.40
CA GLU A 367 -20.82 -23.95 -2.67
C GLU A 367 -20.00 -23.48 -3.88
N ALA A 368 -19.30 -22.35 -3.76
CA ALA A 368 -18.64 -21.69 -4.87
C ALA A 368 -17.14 -22.01 -4.96
N ASP A 369 -16.75 -22.71 -6.02
CA ASP A 369 -15.36 -23.05 -6.37
C ASP A 369 -14.67 -21.87 -7.09
N PHE A 370 -14.16 -20.89 -6.34
CA PHE A 370 -13.31 -19.82 -6.86
C PHE A 370 -11.88 -19.96 -6.33
N GLU A 371 -10.88 -19.67 -7.16
CA GLU A 371 -9.44 -19.78 -6.83
C GLU A 371 -9.04 -18.99 -5.58
N LYS A 372 -9.68 -17.83 -5.32
CA LYS A 372 -9.50 -16.99 -4.13
C LYS A 372 -10.58 -17.18 -3.04
N ALA A 373 -11.41 -18.21 -3.13
CA ALA A 373 -12.43 -18.50 -2.11
C ALA A 373 -11.85 -18.69 -0.69
N PRO A 374 -10.67 -19.33 -0.50
CA PRO A 374 -10.07 -19.47 0.84
C PRO A 374 -9.74 -18.13 1.49
N GLU A 375 -9.18 -17.19 0.73
CA GLU A 375 -8.81 -15.84 1.22
C GLU A 375 -10.07 -15.01 1.51
N TYR A 376 -11.09 -15.11 0.67
CA TYR A 376 -12.38 -14.45 0.89
C TYR A 376 -13.10 -15.01 2.13
N ARG A 377 -13.08 -16.33 2.32
CA ARG A 377 -13.62 -17.00 3.51
C ARG A 377 -12.93 -16.49 4.78
N GLN A 378 -11.60 -16.39 4.76
CA GLN A 378 -10.84 -15.85 5.87
C GLN A 378 -11.24 -14.40 6.19
N LEU A 379 -11.34 -13.53 5.17
CA LEU A 379 -11.77 -12.14 5.35
C LEU A 379 -13.17 -12.05 5.96
N LEU A 380 -14.13 -12.86 5.50
CA LEU A 380 -15.48 -12.90 6.05
C LEU A 380 -15.48 -13.34 7.52
N ILE A 381 -14.75 -14.41 7.87
CA ILE A 381 -14.64 -14.91 9.26
C ILE A 381 -14.02 -13.85 10.17
N GLN A 382 -12.92 -13.21 9.76
CA GLN A 382 -12.28 -12.14 10.52
C GLN A 382 -13.23 -10.96 10.74
N SER A 383 -14.03 -10.61 9.74
CA SER A 383 -14.97 -9.50 9.82
C SER A 383 -16.16 -9.81 10.72
N ILE A 384 -16.67 -11.04 10.65
CA ILE A 384 -17.69 -11.54 11.57
C ILE A 384 -17.15 -11.58 13.01
N HIS A 385 -15.90 -12.04 13.20
CA HIS A 385 -15.21 -12.06 14.50
C HIS A 385 -15.12 -10.65 15.11
N VAL A 386 -14.60 -9.67 14.36
CA VAL A 386 -14.51 -8.27 14.81
C VAL A 386 -15.89 -7.71 15.15
N THR A 387 -16.91 -8.02 14.34
CA THR A 387 -18.28 -7.55 14.57
C THR A 387 -18.89 -8.17 15.84
N ALA A 388 -18.71 -9.48 16.05
CA ALA A 388 -19.25 -10.20 17.19
C ALA A 388 -18.57 -9.81 18.52
N ILE A 389 -17.29 -9.42 18.49
CA ILE A 389 -16.59 -8.88 19.66
C ILE A 389 -17.09 -7.48 19.99
N LYS A 390 -17.24 -6.61 18.98
CA LYS A 390 -17.71 -5.23 19.15
C LYS A 390 -19.17 -5.17 19.60
N PHE A 391 -19.98 -6.14 19.19
CA PHE A 391 -21.41 -6.21 19.47
C PHE A 391 -21.78 -7.58 20.05
N SER A 392 -21.78 -7.64 21.37
CA SER A 392 -22.02 -8.86 22.16
C SER A 392 -23.37 -9.54 21.89
N GLU A 393 -24.38 -8.77 21.49
CA GLU A 393 -25.75 -9.24 21.24
C GLU A 393 -25.81 -10.30 20.11
N VAL A 394 -24.91 -10.20 19.12
CA VAL A 394 -24.93 -11.07 17.93
C VAL A 394 -24.02 -12.30 18.09
N ALA A 395 -23.17 -12.33 19.12
CA ALA A 395 -22.19 -13.39 19.34
C ALA A 395 -22.85 -14.78 19.42
N ALA A 396 -23.96 -14.93 20.16
CA ALA A 396 -24.67 -16.20 20.32
C ALA A 396 -25.12 -16.79 18.96
N SER A 397 -25.64 -15.94 18.08
CA SER A 397 -26.11 -16.36 16.75
C SER A 397 -24.94 -16.78 15.84
N VAL A 398 -23.78 -16.13 15.99
CA VAL A 398 -22.60 -16.30 15.12
C VAL A 398 -21.79 -17.54 15.45
N VAL A 399 -21.61 -17.83 16.72
CA VAL A 399 -20.69 -18.87 17.21
C VAL A 399 -21.01 -20.22 16.61
N HIS A 400 -22.28 -20.63 16.63
CA HIS A 400 -22.69 -21.92 16.06
C HIS A 400 -22.39 -22.02 14.56
N ALA A 401 -22.62 -20.95 13.81
CA ALA A 401 -22.36 -20.94 12.36
C ALA A 401 -20.87 -20.98 12.02
N LEU A 402 -20.00 -20.39 12.85
CA LEU A 402 -18.56 -20.44 12.65
C LEU A 402 -17.96 -21.80 13.05
N MET A 403 -18.54 -22.48 14.05
CA MET A 403 -18.05 -23.79 14.52
C MET A 403 -18.12 -24.88 13.44
N ASP A 404 -19.04 -24.77 12.47
CA ASP A 404 -19.10 -25.72 11.36
C ASP A 404 -17.86 -25.65 10.44
N PHE A 405 -17.06 -24.58 10.52
CA PHE A 405 -15.80 -24.41 9.76
C PHE A 405 -14.55 -24.92 10.52
N LEU A 406 -14.70 -25.56 11.69
CA LEU A 406 -13.58 -26.13 12.44
C LEU A 406 -12.96 -27.38 11.77
N GLY A 407 -13.76 -28.11 10.98
CA GLY A 407 -13.32 -29.29 10.23
C GLY A 407 -12.70 -28.99 8.87
N ASP A 408 -12.65 -27.71 8.48
CA ASP A 408 -12.16 -27.29 7.17
C ASP A 408 -10.65 -27.55 7.07
N SER A 409 -10.18 -28.11 5.95
CA SER A 409 -8.76 -28.46 5.77
C SER A 409 -7.85 -27.23 5.63
N ASN A 410 -8.44 -26.05 5.43
CA ASN A 410 -7.71 -24.79 5.32
C ASN A 410 -7.34 -24.23 6.70
N ASN A 411 -6.05 -24.35 7.04
CA ASN A 411 -5.51 -24.14 8.38
C ASN A 411 -5.72 -22.71 8.97
N PRO A 412 -5.66 -21.59 8.22
CA PRO A 412 -5.75 -20.25 8.82
C PRO A 412 -7.16 -19.90 9.33
N SER A 413 -8.19 -20.21 8.53
CA SER A 413 -9.58 -19.86 8.87
C SER A 413 -10.06 -20.59 10.12
N ALA A 414 -9.74 -21.88 10.26
CA ALA A 414 -10.11 -22.66 11.43
C ALA A 414 -9.41 -22.16 12.71
N LEU A 415 -8.20 -21.62 12.62
CA LEU A 415 -7.50 -21.03 13.77
C LEU A 415 -8.17 -19.75 14.26
N ASP A 416 -8.58 -18.88 13.33
CA ASP A 416 -9.32 -17.65 13.66
C ASP A 416 -10.67 -17.99 14.33
N VAL A 417 -11.36 -19.05 13.86
CA VAL A 417 -12.59 -19.56 14.49
C VAL A 417 -12.31 -20.08 15.91
N VAL A 418 -11.27 -20.89 16.13
CA VAL A 418 -10.97 -21.40 17.48
C VAL A 418 -10.61 -20.27 18.44
N ALA A 419 -9.83 -19.29 18.00
CA ALA A 419 -9.50 -18.11 18.80
C ALA A 419 -10.77 -17.34 19.19
N PHE A 420 -11.71 -17.16 18.25
CA PHE A 420 -13.01 -16.57 18.52
C PHE A 420 -13.83 -17.35 19.54
N VAL A 421 -13.98 -18.67 19.36
CA VAL A 421 -14.74 -19.51 20.29
C VAL A 421 -14.12 -19.44 21.68
N ARG A 422 -12.78 -19.44 21.78
CA ARG A 422 -12.05 -19.32 23.05
C ARG A 422 -12.37 -18.02 23.79
N GLU A 423 -12.46 -16.91 23.07
CA GLU A 423 -12.82 -15.60 23.62
C GLU A 423 -14.31 -15.52 24.03
N VAL A 424 -15.22 -16.01 23.19
CA VAL A 424 -16.66 -16.01 23.46
C VAL A 424 -17.00 -16.85 24.69
N VAL A 425 -16.40 -18.03 24.83
CA VAL A 425 -16.67 -18.93 25.97
C VAL A 425 -16.33 -18.25 27.30
N GLU A 426 -15.30 -17.40 27.33
CA GLU A 426 -14.95 -16.66 28.54
C GLU A 426 -15.92 -15.49 28.77
N LYS A 427 -16.23 -14.70 27.72
CA LYS A 427 -17.12 -13.52 27.80
C LYS A 427 -18.58 -13.86 28.11
N PHE A 428 -19.08 -15.01 27.63
CA PHE A 428 -20.49 -15.38 27.72
C PHE A 428 -20.70 -16.69 28.50
N PRO A 429 -20.80 -16.64 29.84
CA PRO A 429 -20.99 -17.82 30.66
C PRO A 429 -22.22 -18.67 30.30
N HIS A 430 -23.29 -18.03 29.82
CA HIS A 430 -24.55 -18.70 29.47
C HIS A 430 -24.45 -19.58 28.20
N LEU A 431 -23.49 -19.32 27.31
CA LEU A 431 -23.30 -20.10 26.07
C LEU A 431 -22.35 -21.29 26.25
N ARG A 432 -21.65 -21.38 27.39
CA ARG A 432 -20.58 -22.37 27.62
C ARG A 432 -21.06 -23.80 27.40
N ALA A 433 -22.22 -24.16 27.95
CA ALA A 433 -22.76 -25.52 27.82
C ALA A 433 -23.01 -25.90 26.35
N ALA A 434 -23.70 -25.04 25.60
CA ALA A 434 -24.02 -25.29 24.19
C ALA A 434 -22.76 -25.34 23.30
N ILE A 435 -21.76 -24.50 23.58
CA ILE A 435 -20.49 -24.51 22.86
C ILE A 435 -19.71 -25.80 23.16
N CYS A 436 -19.61 -26.20 24.43
CA CYS A 436 -18.92 -27.42 24.82
C CYS A 436 -19.57 -28.66 24.20
N GLU A 437 -20.91 -28.77 24.22
CA GLU A 437 -21.64 -29.88 23.60
C GLU A 437 -21.37 -29.99 22.09
N LYS A 438 -21.44 -28.86 21.37
CA LYS A 438 -21.13 -28.82 19.94
C LYS A 438 -19.66 -29.14 19.67
N LEU A 439 -18.71 -28.60 20.46
CA LEU A 439 -17.28 -28.91 20.33
C LEU A 439 -17.01 -30.40 20.48
N ILE A 440 -17.61 -31.05 21.48
CA ILE A 440 -17.50 -32.50 21.71
C ILE A 440 -17.99 -33.28 20.48
N SER A 441 -19.12 -32.88 19.89
CA SER A 441 -19.66 -33.53 18.68
C SER A 441 -18.77 -33.37 17.44
N THR A 442 -18.04 -32.24 17.34
CA THR A 442 -17.19 -31.92 16.17
C THR A 442 -15.77 -32.50 16.25
N LEU A 443 -15.39 -33.15 17.36
CA LEU A 443 -14.03 -33.66 17.56
C LEU A 443 -13.57 -34.67 16.48
N SER A 444 -14.50 -35.40 15.87
CA SER A 444 -14.21 -36.35 14.77
C SER A 444 -13.84 -35.67 13.45
N ASP A 445 -14.27 -34.43 13.26
CA ASP A 445 -14.20 -33.75 11.96
C ASP A 445 -12.94 -32.89 11.85
N ILE A 446 -12.29 -32.59 12.98
CA ILE A 446 -11.08 -31.77 13.06
C ILE A 446 -9.89 -32.57 12.53
N LYS A 447 -9.11 -31.96 11.62
CA LYS A 447 -7.90 -32.55 11.03
C LYS A 447 -6.61 -31.84 11.43
N SER A 448 -6.68 -30.57 11.84
CA SER A 448 -5.51 -29.76 12.18
C SER A 448 -5.12 -29.88 13.66
N GLY A 449 -3.87 -30.20 13.95
CA GLY A 449 -3.33 -30.25 15.32
C GLY A 449 -3.44 -28.91 16.06
N LYS A 450 -3.23 -27.79 15.35
CA LYS A 450 -3.36 -26.46 15.96
C LYS A 450 -4.78 -26.15 16.44
N VAL A 451 -5.79 -26.60 15.68
CA VAL A 451 -7.22 -26.47 16.02
C VAL A 451 -7.55 -27.37 17.21
N PHE A 452 -7.07 -28.63 17.21
CA PHE A 452 -7.23 -29.55 18.33
C PHE A 452 -6.69 -28.98 19.64
N ARG A 453 -5.53 -28.31 19.62
CA ARG A 453 -4.95 -27.70 20.85
C ARG A 453 -5.91 -26.70 21.49
N GLY A 454 -6.53 -25.84 20.68
CA GLY A 454 -7.47 -24.86 21.21
C GLY A 454 -8.79 -25.47 21.66
N VAL A 455 -9.32 -26.46 20.92
CA VAL A 455 -10.54 -27.18 21.31
C VAL A 455 -10.34 -27.98 22.60
N LEU A 456 -9.24 -28.75 22.71
CA LEU A 456 -8.90 -29.51 23.92
C LEU A 456 -8.70 -28.60 25.14
N TRP A 457 -8.10 -27.43 24.94
CA TRP A 457 -7.98 -26.43 26.01
C TRP A 457 -9.37 -25.94 26.48
N ILE A 458 -10.26 -25.59 25.55
CA ILE A 458 -11.64 -25.17 25.90
C ILE A 458 -12.38 -26.28 26.65
N LEU A 459 -12.30 -27.51 26.17
CA LEU A 459 -12.95 -28.66 26.83
C LEU A 459 -12.38 -28.91 28.23
N GLY A 460 -11.06 -28.84 28.41
CA GLY A 460 -10.43 -28.99 29.72
C GLY A 460 -10.80 -27.88 30.71
N GLU A 461 -11.08 -26.66 30.21
CA GLU A 461 -11.33 -25.47 31.05
C GLU A 461 -12.80 -25.16 31.33
N TYR A 462 -13.73 -25.55 30.46
CA TYR A 462 -15.13 -25.13 30.57
C TYR A 462 -16.14 -26.27 30.63
N VAL A 463 -15.69 -27.54 30.53
CA VAL A 463 -16.56 -28.68 30.85
C VAL A 463 -16.62 -28.82 32.37
N GLU A 464 -17.78 -28.48 32.94
CA GLU A 464 -17.99 -28.45 34.39
C GLU A 464 -18.96 -29.53 34.89
N SER A 465 -19.86 -30.02 34.04
CA SER A 465 -20.89 -30.98 34.45
C SER A 465 -20.36 -32.42 34.42
N LEU A 466 -20.75 -33.24 35.41
CA LEU A 466 -20.34 -34.65 35.49
C LEU A 466 -20.69 -35.48 34.24
N PRO A 467 -21.91 -35.39 33.65
CA PRO A 467 -22.22 -36.15 32.44
C PRO A 467 -21.39 -35.66 31.24
N ASP A 468 -21.18 -34.36 31.09
CA ASP A 468 -20.41 -33.81 29.96
C ASP A 468 -18.93 -34.23 30.02
N ILE A 469 -18.34 -34.34 31.22
CA ILE A 469 -16.96 -34.84 31.39
C ILE A 469 -16.85 -36.29 30.87
N GLN A 470 -17.83 -37.15 31.20
CA GLN A 470 -17.83 -38.54 30.75
C GLN A 470 -18.04 -38.65 29.23
N VAL A 471 -18.91 -37.82 28.65
CA VAL A 471 -19.13 -37.77 27.20
C VAL A 471 -17.88 -37.25 26.48
N ALA A 472 -17.25 -36.18 26.98
CA ALA A 472 -16.02 -35.64 26.44
C ALA A 472 -14.90 -36.69 26.44
N MET A 473 -14.74 -37.43 27.55
CA MET A 473 -13.76 -38.51 27.65
C MET A 473 -14.01 -39.61 26.61
N ARG A 474 -15.28 -40.00 26.42
CA ARG A 474 -15.67 -41.02 25.44
C ARG A 474 -15.39 -40.60 24.00
N GLU A 475 -15.70 -39.35 23.63
CA GLU A 475 -15.39 -38.85 22.28
C GLU A 475 -13.89 -38.66 22.07
N ILE A 476 -13.13 -38.19 23.07
CA ILE A 476 -11.66 -38.16 23.02
C ILE A 476 -11.10 -39.58 22.78
N ARG A 477 -11.65 -40.59 23.46
CA ARG A 477 -11.28 -41.99 23.28
C ARG A 477 -11.54 -42.48 21.86
N LYS A 478 -12.68 -42.13 21.28
CA LYS A 478 -13.06 -42.47 19.90
C LYS A 478 -12.12 -41.85 18.87
N VAL A 479 -11.69 -40.61 19.11
CA VAL A 479 -10.78 -39.86 18.22
C VAL A 479 -9.32 -40.34 18.34
N LEU A 480 -8.97 -41.01 19.44
CA LEU A 480 -7.68 -41.72 19.61
C LEU A 480 -7.68 -43.15 19.04
N GLY A 481 -8.84 -43.80 18.93
CA GLY A 481 -8.94 -45.22 18.52
C GLY A 481 -8.51 -46.18 19.63
N GLU A 482 -8.14 -47.43 19.33
CA GLU A 482 -7.76 -48.42 20.35
C GLU A 482 -6.48 -48.02 21.12
N ILE A 483 -6.46 -48.28 22.44
CA ILE A 483 -5.32 -48.01 23.35
C ILE A 483 -5.07 -49.29 24.15
N PRO A 484 -3.81 -49.71 24.41
CA PRO A 484 -2.54 -49.02 24.10
C PRO A 484 -2.22 -48.89 22.60
N ILE A 485 -1.89 -47.68 22.15
CA ILE A 485 -1.64 -47.34 20.75
C ILE A 485 -0.49 -48.20 20.19
N LEU A 486 0.62 -48.33 20.92
CA LEU A 486 1.77 -49.13 20.49
C LEU A 486 1.40 -50.61 20.24
N ALA A 487 0.63 -51.20 21.15
CA ALA A 487 0.20 -52.59 21.04
C ALA A 487 -0.74 -52.80 19.86
N SER A 488 -1.65 -51.84 19.61
CA SER A 488 -2.53 -51.90 18.44
C SER A 488 -1.78 -51.72 17.11
N GLU A 489 -0.77 -50.85 17.05
CA GLU A 489 0.09 -50.69 15.86
C GLU A 489 0.98 -51.93 15.62
N GLN A 490 1.50 -52.54 16.69
CA GLN A 490 2.23 -53.80 16.60
C GLN A 490 1.32 -54.94 16.11
N ARG A 491 0.09 -55.04 16.63
CA ARG A 491 -0.87 -56.04 16.16
C ARG A 491 -1.20 -55.87 14.68
N LEU A 492 -1.42 -54.64 14.21
CA LEU A 492 -1.64 -54.36 12.78
C LEU A 492 -0.42 -54.70 11.91
N LEU A 493 0.79 -54.53 12.45
CA LEU A 493 2.02 -54.94 11.77
C LEU A 493 2.17 -56.47 11.71
N ASP A 494 1.78 -57.16 12.78
CA ASP A 494 1.82 -58.63 12.88
C ASP A 494 0.73 -59.28 12.00
N GLU A 495 -0.48 -58.71 11.97
CA GLU A 495 -1.58 -59.11 11.08
C GLU A 495 -1.23 -58.88 9.61
N ALA A 496 -0.52 -57.79 9.27
CA ALA A 496 0.04 -57.57 7.93
C ALA A 496 1.20 -58.54 7.60
N GLY A 497 1.68 -59.32 8.58
CA GLY A 497 2.75 -60.30 8.44
C GLY A 497 2.30 -61.77 8.41
N GLY A 498 1.04 -62.06 8.77
CA GLY A 498 0.54 -63.43 8.95
C GLY A 498 -0.18 -64.01 7.73
N ASP A 499 0.58 -64.51 6.74
CA ASP A 499 0.10 -65.62 5.92
C ASP A 499 0.49 -66.93 6.63
N GLY A 500 -0.47 -67.58 7.29
CA GLY A 500 -0.28 -68.88 7.93
C GLY A 500 -1.48 -69.41 8.71
N GLU A 501 -2.29 -70.22 8.02
CA GLU A 501 -3.17 -71.29 8.53
C GLU A 501 -4.53 -70.92 9.18
N GLY A 502 -5.61 -71.01 8.38
CA GLY A 502 -7.00 -71.03 8.88
C GLY A 502 -8.09 -70.87 7.78
N GLU A 503 -8.37 -71.96 7.07
CA GLU A 503 -9.60 -72.35 6.31
C GLU A 503 -10.40 -71.39 5.39
N GLU A 504 -10.32 -71.74 4.09
CA GLU A 504 -11.37 -71.82 3.04
C GLU A 504 -11.66 -70.68 2.02
N GLU A 505 -11.39 -71.07 0.76
CA GLU A 505 -11.98 -70.69 -0.55
C GLU A 505 -11.48 -69.45 -1.35
N LYS A 506 -10.61 -69.77 -2.33
CA LYS A 506 -10.70 -69.53 -3.80
C LYS A 506 -9.65 -68.62 -4.51
N GLU A 507 -8.89 -69.33 -5.36
CA GLU A 507 -8.35 -69.01 -6.70
C GLU A 507 -7.17 -68.04 -6.93
N LYS A 508 -5.99 -68.69 -7.09
CA LYS A 508 -4.92 -68.50 -8.11
C LYS A 508 -4.51 -67.08 -8.56
N GLU A 509 -3.27 -66.70 -8.20
CA GLU A 509 -2.28 -66.17 -9.16
C GLU A 509 -0.83 -66.41 -8.67
N LYS A 510 0.12 -66.62 -9.60
CA LYS A 510 1.50 -67.11 -9.37
C LYS A 510 2.41 -66.11 -8.61
N PRO A 511 3.37 -66.57 -7.78
CA PRO A 511 4.38 -65.70 -7.16
C PRO A 511 5.50 -65.32 -8.15
N LYS A 512 5.88 -64.04 -8.20
CA LYS A 512 7.10 -63.53 -8.87
C LYS A 512 8.29 -63.57 -7.90
N GLU A 513 9.45 -63.99 -8.40
CA GLU A 513 10.73 -64.14 -7.68
C GLU A 513 11.27 -62.82 -7.06
N PRO A 514 12.03 -62.90 -5.94
CA PRO A 514 12.60 -61.73 -5.26
C PRO A 514 13.84 -61.17 -5.97
N SER A 515 13.81 -59.91 -6.39
CA SER A 515 14.99 -59.19 -6.91
C SER A 515 15.73 -58.45 -5.80
N SER A 516 17.02 -58.74 -5.60
CA SER A 516 17.92 -57.96 -4.74
C SER A 516 18.43 -56.72 -5.49
N ARG A 517 18.33 -55.53 -4.88
CA ARG A 517 18.90 -54.29 -5.42
C ARG A 517 20.02 -53.79 -4.48
N PRO A 518 21.18 -53.36 -5.01
CA PRO A 518 22.21 -52.72 -4.19
C PRO A 518 21.84 -51.27 -3.87
N LYS A 519 21.99 -50.87 -2.59
CA LYS A 519 21.81 -49.50 -2.11
C LYS A 519 23.15 -48.99 -1.58
N VAL A 520 23.49 -47.74 -1.93
CA VAL A 520 24.72 -47.09 -1.47
C VAL A 520 24.46 -46.43 -0.12
N LEU A 521 25.28 -46.75 0.88
CA LEU A 521 25.23 -46.17 2.22
C LEU A 521 25.79 -44.74 2.22
N ALA A 522 25.52 -43.97 3.27
CA ALA A 522 25.99 -42.58 3.40
C ALA A 522 27.53 -42.43 3.40
N ASP A 523 28.27 -43.54 3.54
CA ASP A 523 29.73 -43.62 3.44
C ASP A 523 30.24 -43.99 2.03
N GLY A 524 29.35 -44.19 1.04
CA GLY A 524 29.69 -44.53 -0.33
C GLY A 524 29.90 -46.04 -0.61
N THR A 525 29.70 -46.93 0.38
CA THR A 525 29.77 -48.39 0.14
C THR A 525 28.46 -48.97 -0.39
N TYR A 526 28.56 -49.93 -1.32
CA TYR A 526 27.42 -50.64 -1.89
C TYR A 526 27.01 -51.81 -0.99
N ALA A 527 25.83 -51.76 -0.39
CA ALA A 527 25.25 -52.84 0.39
C ALA A 527 24.09 -53.51 -0.36
N THR A 528 24.00 -54.83 -0.31
CA THR A 528 22.90 -55.61 -0.88
C THR A 528 21.80 -55.82 0.17
N GLU A 529 20.62 -55.23 -0.03
CA GLU A 529 19.45 -55.50 0.82
C GLU A 529 18.84 -56.86 0.46
N THR A 530 18.70 -57.75 1.45
CA THR A 530 17.95 -59.01 1.35
C THR A 530 16.45 -58.74 1.32
N ALA A 531 15.68 -59.51 0.54
CA ALA A 531 14.23 -59.32 0.35
C ALA A 531 13.38 -59.26 1.64
N TYR A 532 13.88 -59.79 2.75
CA TYR A 532 13.23 -59.74 4.07
C TYR A 532 13.22 -58.33 4.69
N THR A 533 14.25 -57.50 4.47
CA THR A 533 14.28 -56.12 5.02
C THR A 533 13.37 -55.20 4.22
N SER A 534 13.33 -55.31 2.89
CA SER A 534 12.41 -54.56 2.03
C SER A 534 10.93 -54.88 2.29
N ALA A 535 10.60 -56.13 2.62
CA ALA A 535 9.24 -56.51 2.99
C ALA A 535 8.84 -55.90 4.35
N SER A 536 9.75 -55.86 5.33
CA SER A 536 9.49 -55.27 6.65
C SER A 536 9.29 -53.75 6.61
N THR A 537 10.05 -53.03 5.79
CA THR A 537 9.90 -51.58 5.61
C THR A 537 8.65 -51.23 4.81
N ALA A 538 8.35 -51.97 3.74
CA ALA A 538 7.11 -51.80 2.98
C ALA A 538 5.85 -52.09 3.82
N ARG A 539 5.90 -53.10 4.71
CA ARG A 539 4.82 -53.39 5.67
C ARG A 539 4.63 -52.26 6.69
N LEU A 540 5.74 -51.72 7.22
CA LEU A 540 5.70 -50.59 8.14
C LEU A 540 5.12 -49.33 7.45
N GLU A 541 5.46 -49.08 6.19
CA GLU A 541 4.88 -48.01 5.38
C GLU A 541 3.39 -48.22 5.11
N ALA A 542 2.95 -49.45 4.83
CA ALA A 542 1.53 -49.78 4.66
C ALA A 542 0.72 -49.54 5.95
N VAL A 543 1.26 -49.92 7.12
CA VAL A 543 0.64 -49.65 8.43
C VAL A 543 0.64 -48.16 8.77
N LYS A 544 1.65 -47.39 8.31
CA LYS A 544 1.66 -45.92 8.43
C LYS A 544 0.62 -45.25 7.53
N ALA A 545 0.33 -45.83 6.36
CA ALA A 545 -0.63 -45.29 5.39
C ALA A 545 -2.10 -45.65 5.68
N ALA A 546 -2.37 -46.57 6.62
CA ALA A 546 -3.72 -46.96 6.99
C ALA A 546 -4.54 -45.79 7.55
N ALA A 547 -5.84 -45.74 7.22
CA ALA A 547 -6.76 -44.71 7.69
C ALA A 547 -6.95 -44.82 9.22
N LYS A 548 -6.46 -43.81 9.95
CA LYS A 548 -6.52 -43.75 11.41
C LYS A 548 -7.38 -42.55 11.87
N PRO A 549 -7.97 -42.64 13.07
CA PRO A 549 -8.64 -41.50 13.70
C PRO A 549 -7.75 -40.26 13.74
N PRO A 550 -8.31 -39.04 13.61
CA PRO A 550 -7.52 -37.86 13.27
C PRO A 550 -6.47 -37.48 14.32
N LEU A 551 -6.78 -37.61 15.62
CA LEU A 551 -5.80 -37.32 16.67
C LEU A 551 -4.69 -38.37 16.73
N ARG A 552 -4.99 -39.64 16.45
CA ARG A 552 -3.98 -40.70 16.32
C ARG A 552 -3.06 -40.45 15.12
N THR A 553 -3.62 -40.00 14.00
CA THR A 553 -2.85 -39.62 12.80
C THR A 553 -1.89 -38.48 13.10
N LEU A 554 -2.31 -37.47 13.87
CA LEU A 554 -1.45 -36.35 14.27
C LEU A 554 -0.29 -36.78 15.19
N ILE A 555 -0.58 -37.62 16.20
CA ILE A 555 0.44 -38.14 17.12
C ILE A 555 1.46 -39.02 16.37
N LEU A 556 1.00 -39.91 15.49
CA LEU A 556 1.88 -40.74 14.66
C LEU A 556 2.66 -39.91 13.62
N GLY A 557 2.06 -38.82 13.17
CA GLY A 557 2.69 -37.82 12.30
C GLY A 557 3.80 -37.00 12.98
N GLY A 558 3.96 -37.11 14.30
CA GLY A 558 5.02 -36.45 15.06
C GLY A 558 4.61 -35.16 15.78
N ASP A 559 3.32 -34.81 15.84
CA ASP A 559 2.83 -33.64 16.58
C ASP A 559 2.59 -33.96 18.08
N PHE A 560 3.68 -34.15 18.83
CA PHE A 560 3.60 -34.46 20.26
C PHE A 560 3.19 -33.28 21.14
N PHE A 561 3.32 -32.05 20.66
CA PHE A 561 2.81 -30.89 21.37
C PHE A 561 1.29 -30.94 21.54
N THR A 562 0.56 -31.41 20.52
CA THR A 562 -0.88 -31.68 20.65
C THR A 562 -1.16 -32.80 21.68
N GLY A 563 -0.26 -33.79 21.78
CA GLY A 563 -0.28 -34.82 22.83
C GLY A 563 -0.06 -34.27 24.25
N ALA A 564 0.85 -33.32 24.42
CA ALA A 564 1.07 -32.64 25.70
C ALA A 564 -0.15 -31.80 26.12
N VAL A 565 -0.79 -31.10 25.18
CA VAL A 565 -2.05 -30.35 25.44
C VAL A 565 -3.19 -31.30 25.81
N LEU A 566 -3.28 -32.46 25.14
CA LEU A 566 -4.23 -33.51 25.51
C LEU A 566 -4.00 -34.00 26.95
N ALA A 567 -2.74 -34.23 27.35
CA ALA A 567 -2.43 -34.67 28.71
C ALA A 567 -2.86 -33.64 29.77
N ALA A 568 -2.60 -32.35 29.51
CA ALA A 568 -3.06 -31.27 30.38
C ALA A 568 -4.60 -31.19 30.46
N ALA A 569 -5.30 -31.34 29.33
CA ALA A 569 -6.77 -31.34 29.30
C ALA A 569 -7.36 -32.54 30.07
N LEU A 570 -6.82 -33.74 29.87
CA LEU A 570 -7.23 -34.94 30.60
C LEU A 570 -7.00 -34.79 32.11
N THR A 571 -5.87 -34.22 32.52
CA THR A 571 -5.55 -33.96 33.93
C THR A 571 -6.60 -33.06 34.57
N LYS A 572 -6.97 -31.96 33.91
CA LYS A 572 -8.03 -31.04 34.38
C LYS A 572 -9.39 -31.72 34.48
N LEU A 573 -9.77 -32.51 33.48
CA LEU A 573 -11.05 -33.25 33.49
C LEU A 573 -11.12 -34.25 34.65
N VAL A 574 -10.04 -34.99 34.92
CA VAL A 574 -9.97 -35.95 36.03
C VAL A 574 -10.00 -35.25 37.39
N LEU A 575 -9.24 -34.15 37.57
CA LEU A 575 -9.23 -33.37 38.80
C LEU A 575 -10.62 -32.80 39.11
N ARG A 576 -11.29 -32.20 38.12
CA ARG A 576 -12.66 -31.67 38.26
C ARG A 576 -13.69 -32.75 38.55
N PHE A 577 -13.58 -33.90 37.87
CA PHE A 577 -14.46 -35.03 38.13
C PHE A 577 -14.26 -35.53 39.57
N GLY A 578 -13.03 -35.58 40.05
CA GLY A 578 -12.67 -35.96 41.42
C GLY A 578 -13.20 -35.02 42.50
N GLU A 579 -13.22 -33.70 42.25
CA GLU A 579 -13.78 -32.71 43.20
C GLU A 579 -15.31 -32.79 43.31
N LYS A 580 -16.00 -33.09 42.21
CA LYS A 580 -17.47 -33.08 42.17
C LYS A 580 -18.13 -34.43 42.42
N THR A 581 -17.43 -35.54 42.20
CA THR A 581 -18.01 -36.88 42.35
C THR A 581 -17.87 -37.42 43.77
N THR A 582 -18.92 -38.06 44.28
CA THR A 582 -18.85 -38.88 45.49
C THR A 582 -18.41 -40.32 45.18
N ASP A 583 -18.47 -40.74 43.92
CA ASP A 583 -18.12 -42.10 43.49
C ASP A 583 -16.61 -42.24 43.18
N LYS A 584 -15.90 -42.85 44.12
CA LYS A 584 -14.47 -43.13 44.01
C LYS A 584 -14.15 -44.16 42.93
N VAL A 585 -15.06 -45.08 42.59
CA VAL A 585 -14.80 -46.12 41.59
C VAL A 585 -14.77 -45.49 40.20
N ALA A 586 -15.78 -44.68 39.86
CA ALA A 586 -15.80 -43.94 38.61
C ALA A 586 -14.60 -42.99 38.47
N SER A 587 -14.22 -42.29 39.55
CA SER A 587 -13.06 -41.39 39.56
C SER A 587 -11.74 -42.15 39.30
N ASN A 588 -11.54 -43.28 39.96
CA ASN A 588 -10.35 -44.11 39.76
C ASN A 588 -10.30 -44.73 38.37
N SER A 589 -11.45 -45.10 37.80
CA SER A 589 -11.56 -45.62 36.43
C SER A 589 -11.12 -44.57 35.41
N LEU A 590 -11.67 -43.35 35.49
CA LEU A 590 -11.30 -42.21 34.64
C LEU A 590 -9.81 -41.88 34.78
N ARG A 591 -9.30 -41.84 36.00
CA ARG A 591 -7.88 -41.61 36.28
C ARG A 591 -6.99 -42.67 35.63
N ALA A 592 -7.31 -43.94 35.81
CA ALA A 592 -6.53 -45.04 35.24
C ALA A 592 -6.53 -44.99 33.71
N GLU A 593 -7.66 -44.68 33.10
CA GLU A 593 -7.79 -44.52 31.65
C GLU A 593 -6.96 -43.32 31.13
N SER A 594 -7.02 -42.16 31.79
CA SER A 594 -6.21 -40.99 31.42
C SER A 594 -4.71 -41.26 31.55
N MET A 595 -4.28 -41.92 32.63
CA MET A 595 -2.87 -42.32 32.79
C MET A 595 -2.42 -43.33 31.72
N LEU A 596 -3.30 -44.25 31.33
CA LEU A 596 -3.03 -45.21 30.26
C LEU A 596 -2.87 -44.51 28.89
N ILE A 597 -3.72 -43.52 28.59
CA ILE A 597 -3.60 -42.69 27.38
C ILE A 597 -2.23 -41.99 27.36
N MET A 598 -1.86 -41.30 28.44
CA MET A 598 -0.60 -40.56 28.54
C MET A 598 0.63 -41.47 28.40
N ALA A 599 0.65 -42.60 29.13
CA ALA A 599 1.73 -43.58 29.04
C ALA A 599 1.83 -44.21 27.64
N SER A 600 0.69 -44.41 26.98
CA SER A 600 0.66 -44.91 25.60
C SER A 600 1.25 -43.92 24.60
N ILE A 601 1.05 -42.60 24.79
CA ILE A 601 1.61 -41.56 23.91
C ILE A 601 3.13 -41.53 24.05
N ILE A 602 3.65 -41.57 25.27
CA ILE A 602 5.11 -41.61 25.51
C ILE A 602 5.74 -42.85 24.86
N ARG A 603 5.15 -44.03 25.08
CA ARG A 603 5.69 -45.28 24.49
C ARG A 603 5.63 -45.31 22.97
N VAL A 604 4.59 -44.74 22.36
CA VAL A 604 4.52 -44.62 20.90
C VAL A 604 5.51 -43.60 20.38
N GLY A 605 5.69 -42.47 21.09
CA GLY A 605 6.66 -41.44 20.73
C GLY A 605 8.11 -41.91 20.72
N GLN A 606 8.43 -42.97 21.47
CA GLN A 606 9.74 -43.63 21.49
C GLN A 606 9.87 -44.80 20.51
N SER A 607 8.80 -45.14 19.78
CA SER A 607 8.74 -46.31 18.89
C SER A 607 9.14 -45.99 17.45
N LYS A 608 9.22 -47.03 16.60
CA LYS A 608 9.50 -46.89 15.16
C LYS A 608 8.28 -46.50 14.31
N PHE A 609 7.08 -46.49 14.91
CA PHE A 609 5.82 -46.24 14.21
C PHE A 609 5.55 -44.76 13.95
N VAL A 610 6.23 -43.87 14.67
CA VAL A 610 6.11 -42.41 14.51
C VAL A 610 7.04 -41.90 13.41
N ASN A 611 6.70 -40.75 12.82
CA ASN A 611 7.55 -40.10 11.81
C ASN A 611 8.67 -39.27 12.45
N VAL A 612 8.38 -38.64 13.58
CA VAL A 612 9.34 -37.89 14.40
C VAL A 612 9.28 -38.50 15.80
N GLN A 613 10.41 -38.58 16.52
CA GLN A 613 10.41 -39.01 17.91
C GLN A 613 9.88 -37.91 18.83
N ILE A 614 9.40 -38.29 20.01
CA ILE A 614 8.90 -37.34 21.01
C ILE A 614 10.00 -36.37 21.46
N ASP A 615 9.68 -35.08 21.47
CA ASP A 615 10.54 -34.04 22.02
C ASP A 615 10.62 -34.12 23.55
N GLU A 616 11.75 -33.67 24.10
CA GLU A 616 12.02 -33.73 25.55
C GLU A 616 11.00 -32.93 26.36
N ASP A 617 10.63 -31.72 25.91
CA ASP A 617 9.65 -30.85 26.57
C ASP A 617 8.25 -31.50 26.61
N SER A 618 7.75 -32.04 25.49
CA SER A 618 6.47 -32.75 25.48
C SER A 618 6.50 -34.01 26.34
N ASN A 619 7.61 -34.76 26.37
CA ASN A 619 7.76 -35.92 27.25
C ASN A 619 7.70 -35.50 28.73
N GLU A 620 8.46 -34.48 29.12
CA GLU A 620 8.48 -33.97 30.49
C GLU A 620 7.10 -33.46 30.92
N ARG A 621 6.41 -32.68 30.08
CA ARG A 621 5.04 -32.20 30.38
C ARG A 621 4.03 -33.33 30.57
N ILE A 622 4.07 -34.36 29.71
CA ILE A 622 3.18 -35.51 29.85
C ILE A 622 3.52 -36.29 31.12
N MET A 623 4.81 -36.47 31.43
CA MET A 623 5.26 -37.12 32.67
C MET A 623 4.83 -36.36 33.93
N ASN A 624 4.92 -35.03 33.93
CA ASN A 624 4.44 -34.18 35.02
C ASN A 624 2.92 -34.34 35.23
N CYS A 625 2.15 -34.46 34.15
CA CYS A 625 0.70 -34.76 34.22
C CYS A 625 0.43 -36.16 34.82
N ILE A 626 1.21 -37.17 34.44
CA ILE A 626 1.11 -38.53 35.02
C ILE A 626 1.44 -38.50 36.51
N GLN A 627 2.50 -37.80 36.91
CA GLN A 627 2.91 -37.67 38.30
C GLN A 627 1.81 -36.98 39.12
N THR A 628 1.27 -35.87 38.61
CA THR A 628 0.15 -35.14 39.21
C THR A 628 -1.07 -36.04 39.44
N LEU A 629 -1.46 -36.81 38.42
CA LEU A 629 -2.57 -37.77 38.55
C LEU A 629 -2.24 -38.91 39.52
N SER A 630 -0.97 -39.31 39.63
CA SER A 630 -0.53 -40.36 40.54
C SER A 630 -0.59 -39.93 42.02
N GLU A 631 -0.25 -38.67 42.30
CA GLU A 631 -0.07 -38.07 43.63
C GLU A 631 -1.26 -37.20 44.10
N LEU A 632 -2.44 -37.39 43.49
CA LEU A 632 -3.72 -36.64 43.63
C LEU A 632 -4.22 -36.26 45.05
N LYS A 633 -3.52 -36.65 46.12
CA LYS A 633 -3.94 -36.49 47.52
C LYS A 633 -3.07 -35.55 48.37
N SER A 634 -2.02 -34.90 47.85
CA SER A 634 -1.09 -34.20 48.75
C SER A 634 -0.94 -32.68 48.60
N GLU A 635 -1.22 -32.06 47.44
CA GLU A 635 -0.90 -30.63 47.27
C GLU A 635 -2.05 -29.79 46.68
N PRO A 636 -2.74 -28.97 47.51
CA PRO A 636 -3.78 -28.05 47.03
C PRO A 636 -3.24 -27.00 46.05
N ALA A 637 -1.95 -26.68 46.11
CA ALA A 637 -1.30 -25.76 45.18
C ALA A 637 -1.38 -26.26 43.72
N VAL A 638 -1.21 -27.56 43.48
CA VAL A 638 -1.26 -28.12 42.12
C VAL A 638 -2.69 -28.11 41.57
N HIS A 639 -3.70 -28.32 42.43
CA HIS A 639 -5.11 -28.17 42.06
C HIS A 639 -5.44 -26.74 41.64
N GLU A 640 -4.98 -25.75 42.40
CA GLU A 640 -5.19 -24.33 42.10
C GLU A 640 -4.54 -23.93 40.78
N VAL A 641 -3.31 -24.39 40.52
CA VAL A 641 -2.58 -24.12 39.27
C VAL A 641 -3.33 -24.66 38.05
N PHE A 642 -3.81 -25.91 38.09
CA PHE A 642 -4.47 -26.53 36.94
C PHE A 642 -5.92 -26.06 36.72
N LEU A 643 -6.64 -25.68 37.79
CA LEU A 643 -8.08 -25.38 37.71
C LEU A 643 -8.40 -23.89 37.67
N GLN A 644 -7.61 -23.05 38.35
CA GLN A 644 -7.94 -21.65 38.58
C GLN A 644 -6.93 -20.68 37.93
N ASP A 645 -5.62 -20.93 38.06
CA ASP A 645 -4.60 -20.00 37.56
C ASP A 645 -4.59 -19.89 36.03
N THR A 646 -4.78 -21.00 35.33
CA THR A 646 -4.83 -21.01 33.86
C THR A 646 -5.99 -20.19 33.31
N LYS A 647 -7.15 -20.24 33.99
CA LYS A 647 -8.33 -19.46 33.64
C LYS A 647 -8.11 -17.98 33.95
N THR A 648 -7.64 -17.65 35.16
CA THR A 648 -7.41 -16.24 35.56
C THR A 648 -6.34 -15.54 34.72
N ALA A 649 -5.28 -16.25 34.33
CA ALA A 649 -4.27 -15.74 33.40
C ALA A 649 -4.88 -15.38 32.04
N PHE A 650 -5.78 -16.23 31.52
CA PHE A 650 -6.48 -15.96 30.27
C PHE A 650 -7.45 -14.77 30.38
N SER A 651 -8.22 -14.66 31.47
CA SER A 651 -9.11 -13.50 31.69
C SER A 651 -8.32 -12.19 31.76
N LYS A 652 -7.14 -12.19 32.41
CA LYS A 652 -6.24 -11.01 32.45
C LYS A 652 -5.73 -10.63 31.06
N MET A 653 -5.34 -11.61 30.25
CA MET A 653 -4.87 -11.40 28.87
C MET A 653 -5.96 -10.76 28.00
N LEU A 654 -7.19 -11.25 28.10
CA LEU A 654 -8.36 -10.70 27.41
C LEU A 654 -8.66 -9.26 27.84
N GLY A 655 -8.70 -8.99 29.15
CA GLY A 655 -8.95 -7.64 29.67
C GLY A 655 -7.89 -6.62 29.23
N ALA A 656 -6.62 -7.04 29.13
CA ALA A 656 -5.56 -6.18 28.61
C ALA A 656 -5.72 -5.87 27.10
N GLN A 657 -6.16 -6.85 26.30
CA GLN A 657 -6.44 -6.64 24.87
C GLN A 657 -7.62 -5.68 24.67
N GLU A 658 -8.68 -5.82 25.46
CA GLU A 658 -9.83 -4.92 25.42
C GLU A 658 -9.47 -3.49 25.80
N LYS A 659 -8.68 -3.32 26.87
CA LYS A 659 -8.21 -2.00 27.30
C LYS A 659 -7.42 -1.29 26.19
N ARG A 660 -6.49 -2.00 25.53
CA ARG A 660 -5.71 -1.47 24.41
C ARG A 660 -6.60 -1.10 23.20
N ALA A 661 -7.61 -1.91 22.91
CA ALA A 661 -8.56 -1.63 21.84
C ALA A 661 -9.44 -0.41 22.15
N ALA A 662 -9.86 -0.26 23.41
CA ALA A 662 -10.61 0.90 23.90
C ALA A 662 -9.75 2.18 23.83
N GLU A 663 -8.50 2.15 24.33
CA GLU A 663 -7.56 3.28 24.26
C GLU A 663 -7.28 3.71 22.81
N LYS A 664 -7.15 2.76 21.88
CA LYS A 664 -7.01 3.07 20.45
C LYS A 664 -8.25 3.75 19.88
N LYS A 665 -9.44 3.23 20.21
CA LYS A 665 -10.72 3.81 19.78
C LYS A 665 -10.90 5.21 20.39
N GLU A 666 -10.53 5.39 21.65
CA GLU A 666 -10.52 6.69 22.32
C GLU A 666 -9.57 7.65 21.63
N ALA A 667 -8.33 7.26 21.33
CA ALA A 667 -7.38 8.10 20.59
C ALA A 667 -7.90 8.50 19.18
N GLU A 668 -8.62 7.60 18.50
CA GLU A 668 -9.29 7.90 17.23
C GLU A 668 -10.48 8.86 17.40
N THR A 669 -11.29 8.71 18.44
CA THR A 669 -12.40 9.63 18.75
C THR A 669 -11.94 10.97 19.32
N THR A 670 -10.82 11.02 20.04
CA THR A 670 -10.27 12.27 20.59
C THR A 670 -9.65 13.13 19.50
N LYS A 671 -9.19 12.50 18.40
CA LYS A 671 -8.84 13.21 17.15
C LYS A 671 -10.05 13.84 16.47
N ALA A 672 -11.27 13.35 16.73
CA ALA A 672 -12.49 14.02 16.29
C ALA A 672 -12.82 15.19 17.25
N VAL A 673 -12.07 16.28 17.07
CA VAL A 673 -12.41 17.66 17.42
C VAL A 673 -13.07 17.85 18.80
N ALA A 674 -12.26 17.87 19.86
CA ALA A 674 -12.63 18.59 21.07
C ALA A 674 -12.51 20.11 20.80
N VAL A 675 -13.57 20.75 20.31
CA VAL A 675 -13.67 22.23 20.36
C VAL A 675 -13.93 22.61 21.81
N GLN A 676 -13.00 23.33 22.43
CA GLN A 676 -13.22 23.87 23.77
C GLN A 676 -14.28 24.97 23.72
N VAL A 677 -15.07 25.13 24.80
CA VAL A 677 -16.13 26.15 24.87
C VAL A 677 -15.57 27.58 24.73
N ASP A 678 -14.28 27.75 25.03
CA ASP A 678 -13.54 29.02 24.93
C ASP A 678 -12.70 29.15 23.65
N ASP A 679 -12.78 28.22 22.69
CA ASP A 679 -12.14 28.41 21.39
C ASP A 679 -12.77 29.63 20.69
N LEU A 680 -11.92 30.62 20.40
CA LEU A 680 -12.28 31.88 19.77
C LEU A 680 -13.12 31.63 18.51
N LEU A 681 -14.32 32.23 18.44
CA LEU A 681 -15.12 32.31 17.21
C LEU A 681 -14.24 32.79 16.05
N SER A 682 -13.94 31.90 15.10
CA SER A 682 -13.15 32.26 13.92
C SER A 682 -13.99 33.12 12.99
N PHE A 683 -13.77 34.43 13.05
CA PHE A 683 -14.35 35.34 12.08
C PHE A 683 -13.75 35.03 10.71
N ARG A 684 -14.59 34.62 9.75
CA ARG A 684 -14.21 34.23 8.37
C ARG A 684 -13.34 35.25 7.62
N GLN A 685 -13.35 36.52 8.05
CA GLN A 685 -12.55 37.61 7.48
C GLN A 685 -11.13 37.71 8.09
N PHE A 686 -10.88 37.04 9.22
CA PHE A 686 -9.62 37.06 9.96
C PHE A 686 -8.97 35.66 10.10
N SER A 687 -9.60 34.58 9.61
CA SER A 687 -8.93 33.29 9.55
C SER A 687 -7.88 33.31 8.42
N LYS A 688 -6.60 33.26 8.80
CA LYS A 688 -5.57 32.79 7.87
C LYS A 688 -5.96 31.36 7.51
N LYS A 689 -6.27 31.12 6.24
CA LYS A 689 -6.71 29.83 5.68
C LYS A 689 -6.02 28.65 6.37
N THR A 690 -6.72 27.99 7.29
CA THR A 690 -6.32 26.70 7.83
C THR A 690 -6.52 25.65 6.75
N ALA A 691 -5.50 24.82 6.56
CA ALA A 691 -5.30 23.89 5.45
C ALA A 691 -6.25 22.68 5.41
N ASP A 692 -7.49 22.80 5.89
CA ASP A 692 -8.40 21.65 6.08
C ASP A 692 -9.82 21.83 5.49
N GLU A 693 -10.05 22.89 4.71
CA GLU A 693 -11.27 23.01 3.89
C GLU A 693 -10.93 23.19 2.41
N ALA A 694 -11.54 22.32 1.59
CA ALA A 694 -11.38 22.11 0.16
C ALA A 694 -10.12 21.32 -0.25
N ILE A 695 -10.36 20.16 -0.90
CA ILE A 695 -9.35 19.53 -1.76
C ILE A 695 -9.23 20.46 -2.97
N ASP A 696 -8.36 21.45 -2.86
CA ASP A 696 -7.98 22.28 -4.00
C ASP A 696 -6.94 21.48 -4.78
N TYR A 697 -7.37 20.85 -5.87
CA TYR A 697 -6.49 20.05 -6.73
C TYR A 697 -5.25 20.84 -7.16
N ASP A 698 -5.35 22.16 -7.31
CA ASP A 698 -4.21 23.03 -7.62
C ASP A 698 -3.25 23.23 -6.44
N GLU A 699 -3.74 23.17 -5.20
CA GLU A 699 -2.90 23.31 -4.01
C GLU A 699 -2.27 21.96 -3.61
N ASP A 700 -2.95 20.84 -3.86
CA ASP A 700 -2.35 19.49 -3.74
C ASP A 700 -1.35 19.21 -4.87
N VAL A 701 -1.62 19.65 -6.11
CA VAL A 701 -0.62 19.66 -7.19
C VAL A 701 0.50 20.64 -6.87
N GLY A 702 0.20 21.80 -6.28
CA GLY A 702 1.18 22.77 -5.78
C GLY A 702 2.07 22.24 -4.66
N ARG A 703 1.51 21.44 -3.75
CA ARG A 703 2.27 20.70 -2.71
C ARG A 703 3.09 19.58 -3.33
N ALA A 704 2.53 18.83 -4.29
CA ALA A 704 3.23 17.77 -5.02
C ALA A 704 4.33 18.31 -5.96
N THR A 705 4.23 19.57 -6.39
CA THR A 705 5.23 20.27 -7.24
C THR A 705 6.15 21.21 -6.45
N GLY A 706 6.00 21.27 -5.12
CA GLY A 706 6.93 21.96 -4.22
C GLY A 706 6.77 23.49 -4.11
N ALA A 707 5.67 24.07 -4.59
CA ALA A 707 5.43 25.51 -4.54
C ALA A 707 4.76 26.00 -3.23
N GLY A 708 4.17 25.09 -2.45
CA GLY A 708 3.59 25.41 -1.13
C GLY A 708 4.56 25.10 0.00
N GLU A 709 5.23 26.11 0.55
CA GLU A 709 6.06 25.96 1.75
C GLU A 709 5.18 25.63 2.97
N VAL A 710 5.21 24.37 3.41
CA VAL A 710 4.85 24.02 4.78
C VAL A 710 5.95 24.57 5.68
N GLN A 711 5.58 25.41 6.64
CA GLN A 711 6.48 25.97 7.64
C GLN A 711 6.99 24.83 8.54
N GLU A 712 8.09 24.19 8.15
CA GLU A 712 8.84 23.28 9.03
C GLU A 712 9.59 24.09 10.10
N ASP A 713 9.73 23.55 11.31
CA ASP A 713 10.48 24.16 12.40
C ASP A 713 11.91 24.51 11.94
N PHE A 714 12.26 25.80 12.01
CA PHE A 714 13.57 26.34 11.57
C PHE A 714 14.78 25.63 12.22
N MET A 715 14.62 25.10 13.43
CA MET A 715 15.66 24.33 14.10
C MET A 715 15.82 22.92 13.52
N SER A 716 14.73 22.30 13.04
CA SER A 716 14.77 21.00 12.37
C SER A 716 15.36 21.12 10.97
N SER A 717 15.07 22.21 10.25
CA SER A 717 15.64 22.46 8.92
C SER A 717 17.16 22.70 8.97
N LEU A 718 17.68 23.36 10.01
CA LEU A 718 19.13 23.54 10.18
C LEU A 718 19.88 22.21 10.36
N SER A 719 19.23 21.18 10.90
CA SER A 719 19.82 19.84 11.05
C SER A 719 19.99 19.10 9.71
N ARG A 720 19.32 19.56 8.66
CA ARG A 720 19.33 19.00 7.30
C ARG A 720 20.30 19.70 6.34
N ILE A 721 21.08 20.67 6.83
CA ILE A 721 22.14 21.32 6.05
C ILE A 721 23.42 20.50 6.22
N SER A 722 23.93 19.98 5.10
CA SER A 722 25.20 19.27 5.04
C SER A 722 26.26 20.16 4.40
N GLN A 723 27.37 20.38 5.11
CA GLN A 723 28.50 21.14 4.59
C GLN A 723 29.33 20.27 3.65
N LEU A 724 29.43 20.68 2.38
CA LEU A 724 30.07 19.89 1.33
C LEU A 724 31.54 20.24 1.10
N THR A 725 31.93 21.51 1.31
CA THR A 725 33.33 21.96 1.21
C THR A 725 33.79 22.74 2.43
N GLY A 726 35.11 22.81 2.63
CA GLY A 726 35.70 23.56 3.72
C GLY A 726 35.70 25.07 3.46
N PHE A 727 35.77 25.87 4.52
CA PHE A 727 35.89 27.33 4.42
C PHE A 727 37.21 27.82 3.79
N SER A 728 38.16 26.92 3.53
CA SER A 728 39.46 27.22 2.94
C SER A 728 39.50 26.91 1.43
N ASP A 729 38.44 26.29 0.89
CA ASP A 729 38.36 25.94 -0.51
C ASP A 729 37.97 27.16 -1.36
N PRO A 730 38.41 27.25 -2.64
CA PRO A 730 38.06 28.36 -3.52
C PRO A 730 36.56 28.58 -3.70
N ILE A 731 35.78 27.49 -3.58
CA ILE A 731 34.32 27.47 -3.66
C ILE A 731 33.78 26.88 -2.36
N TYR A 732 32.91 27.63 -1.69
CA TYR A 732 32.13 27.13 -0.57
C TYR A 732 30.81 26.55 -1.07
N ALA A 733 30.48 25.34 -0.63
CA ALA A 733 29.27 24.63 -0.99
C ALA A 733 28.58 24.06 0.26
N GLU A 734 27.29 24.36 0.41
CA GLU A 734 26.41 23.75 1.41
C GLU A 734 25.15 23.22 0.73
N ALA A 735 24.70 22.04 1.14
CA ALA A 735 23.51 21.40 0.59
C ALA A 735 22.41 21.29 1.64
N TYR A 736 21.23 21.75 1.29
CA TYR A 736 20.00 21.51 2.03
C TYR A 736 19.27 20.30 1.45
N VAL A 737 19.10 19.25 2.26
CA VAL A 737 18.45 18.01 1.85
C VAL A 737 16.98 18.02 2.26
N LYS A 738 16.08 17.98 1.28
CA LYS A 738 14.63 17.88 1.50
C LYS A 738 14.09 16.57 0.94
N MET A 739 13.47 15.78 1.80
CA MET A 739 12.84 14.51 1.46
C MET A 739 11.37 14.73 1.10
N HIS A 740 10.93 14.29 -0.08
CA HIS A 740 9.54 14.39 -0.48
C HIS A 740 9.06 13.11 -1.18
N GLY A 741 8.38 12.24 -0.43
CA GLY A 741 7.83 11.00 -0.97
C GLY A 741 8.92 10.08 -1.52
N PHE A 742 9.07 10.03 -2.84
CA PHE A 742 10.07 9.22 -3.54
C PHE A 742 11.24 10.03 -4.11
N ASP A 743 11.21 11.36 -3.95
CA ASP A 743 12.19 12.29 -4.47
C ASP A 743 12.99 12.93 -3.33
N ILE A 744 14.30 13.03 -3.53
CA ILE A 744 15.22 13.79 -2.68
C ILE A 744 15.58 15.06 -3.45
N LEU A 745 15.24 16.19 -2.88
CA LEU A 745 15.59 17.50 -3.41
C LEU A 745 16.83 18.00 -2.66
N LEU A 746 17.93 18.15 -3.38
CA LEU A 746 19.13 18.81 -2.90
C LEU A 746 19.12 20.26 -3.38
N ASP A 747 19.12 21.23 -2.47
CA ASP A 747 19.38 22.63 -2.80
C ASP A 747 20.80 22.99 -2.37
N VAL A 748 21.69 23.16 -3.35
CA VAL A 748 23.12 23.36 -3.15
C VAL A 748 23.44 24.83 -3.37
N LEU A 749 23.81 25.52 -2.30
CA LEU A 749 24.30 26.88 -2.38
C LEU A 749 25.80 26.86 -2.66
N LEU A 750 26.20 27.47 -3.77
CA LEU A 750 27.59 27.67 -4.14
C LEU A 750 27.97 29.13 -3.94
N VAL A 751 29.11 29.36 -3.30
CA VAL A 751 29.67 30.70 -3.07
C VAL A 751 31.11 30.75 -3.55
N ASN A 752 31.38 31.63 -4.50
CA ASN A 752 32.75 31.88 -4.97
C ASN A 752 33.49 32.73 -3.92
N GLN A 753 34.52 32.17 -3.27
CA GLN A 753 35.30 32.92 -2.27
C GLN A 753 36.44 33.73 -2.91
N THR A 754 36.70 33.54 -4.19
CA THR A 754 37.83 34.15 -4.90
C THR A 754 37.45 35.47 -5.59
N PRO A 755 38.43 36.35 -5.84
CA PRO A 755 38.22 37.60 -6.57
C PRO A 755 38.12 37.40 -8.10
N ASN A 756 38.18 36.17 -8.61
CA ASN A 756 38.14 35.86 -10.04
C ASN A 756 36.79 35.26 -10.44
N THR A 757 36.35 35.52 -11.67
CA THR A 757 35.16 34.88 -12.25
C THR A 757 35.47 33.41 -12.53
N MET A 758 34.62 32.50 -12.04
CA MET A 758 34.70 31.08 -12.36
C MET A 758 33.79 30.80 -13.56
N GLN A 759 34.38 30.34 -14.65
CA GLN A 759 33.66 29.98 -15.86
C GLN A 759 33.50 28.47 -15.92
N ASN A 760 32.46 28.03 -16.62
CA ASN A 760 32.16 26.63 -16.84
C ASN A 760 32.07 25.78 -15.56
N LEU A 761 31.51 26.34 -14.48
CA LEU A 761 31.34 25.64 -13.22
C LEU A 761 30.24 24.57 -13.35
N CYS A 762 30.61 23.32 -13.10
CA CYS A 762 29.76 22.16 -13.24
C CYS A 762 29.76 21.38 -11.92
N LEU A 763 28.56 21.17 -11.37
CA LEU A 763 28.35 20.34 -10.19
C LEU A 763 27.93 18.94 -10.66
N ASP A 764 28.79 17.96 -10.45
CA ASP A 764 28.51 16.57 -10.82
C ASP A 764 28.27 15.74 -9.56
N PHE A 765 27.12 15.06 -9.52
CA PHE A 765 26.76 14.14 -8.45
C PHE A 765 26.84 12.72 -8.97
N ALA A 766 27.29 11.83 -8.10
CA ALA A 766 27.25 10.41 -8.28
C ALA A 766 26.65 9.76 -7.04
N THR A 767 25.87 8.72 -7.24
CA THR A 767 25.15 8.02 -6.19
C THR A 767 25.72 6.62 -6.02
N LEU A 768 25.80 6.17 -4.78
CA LEU A 768 26.03 4.78 -4.41
C LEU A 768 24.71 4.19 -3.89
N GLY A 769 24.31 3.05 -4.45
CA GLY A 769 23.02 2.40 -4.18
C GLY A 769 21.96 2.68 -5.26
N ASP A 770 20.71 2.32 -4.97
CA ASP A 770 19.57 2.42 -5.90
C ASP A 770 18.95 3.84 -5.99
N LEU A 771 19.80 4.86 -5.96
CA LEU A 771 19.42 6.25 -6.21
C LEU A 771 19.70 6.63 -7.65
N LYS A 772 18.69 7.17 -8.35
CA LYS A 772 18.82 7.63 -9.74
C LYS A 772 18.78 9.15 -9.79
N ILE A 773 19.89 9.73 -10.23
CA ILE A 773 19.96 11.16 -10.51
C ILE A 773 19.14 11.43 -11.78
N VAL A 774 18.15 12.30 -11.69
CA VAL A 774 17.23 12.60 -12.80
C VAL A 774 17.76 13.74 -13.67
N GLU A 775 18.60 14.59 -13.10
CA GLU A 775 19.05 15.85 -13.68
C GLU A 775 20.50 15.76 -14.17
N ARG A 776 20.80 16.32 -15.35
CA ARG A 776 22.18 16.37 -15.85
C ARG A 776 22.92 17.58 -15.28
N PRO A 777 24.24 17.47 -15.04
CA PRO A 777 25.06 18.58 -14.62
C PRO A 777 24.91 19.78 -15.56
N ALA A 778 24.43 20.90 -15.03
CA ALA A 778 24.34 22.17 -15.75
C ALA A 778 25.58 23.01 -15.45
N VAL A 779 25.97 23.80 -16.44
CA VAL A 779 27.19 24.61 -16.38
C VAL A 779 26.82 26.06 -16.05
N TYR A 780 27.44 26.62 -15.02
CA TYR A 780 27.17 27.94 -14.47
C TYR A 780 28.42 28.82 -14.53
N THR A 781 28.22 30.14 -14.57
CA THR A 781 29.32 31.12 -14.44
C THR A 781 29.09 31.95 -13.20
N LEU A 782 30.05 31.91 -12.27
CA LEU A 782 29.96 32.60 -10.98
C LEU A 782 30.89 33.82 -10.97
N ALA A 783 30.30 34.99 -10.73
CA ALA A 783 31.04 36.24 -10.56
C ALA A 783 31.93 36.21 -9.29
N PRO A 784 32.96 37.08 -9.19
CA PRO A 784 33.75 37.22 -7.97
C PRO A 784 32.86 37.49 -6.76
N HIS A 785 33.05 36.74 -5.67
CA HIS A 785 32.22 36.83 -4.45
C HIS A 785 30.70 36.65 -4.67
N GLY A 786 30.30 36.12 -5.84
CA GLY A 786 28.93 35.80 -6.15
C GLY A 786 28.49 34.47 -5.53
N PHE A 787 27.18 34.29 -5.43
CA PHE A 787 26.56 33.05 -4.97
C PHE A 787 25.49 32.59 -5.97
N GLN A 788 25.24 31.29 -6.03
CA GLN A 788 24.24 30.66 -6.88
C GLN A 788 23.65 29.45 -6.16
N SER A 789 22.33 29.30 -6.15
CA SER A 789 21.66 28.09 -5.67
C SER A 789 21.37 27.17 -6.84
N ILE A 790 21.66 25.88 -6.68
CA ILE A 790 21.40 24.83 -7.67
C ILE A 790 20.50 23.80 -7.02
N LYS A 791 19.37 23.51 -7.64
CA LYS A 791 18.47 22.44 -7.21
C LYS A 791 18.79 21.20 -8.03
N ALA A 792 18.98 20.07 -7.36
CA ALA A 792 19.16 18.76 -7.98
C ALA A 792 18.14 17.79 -7.41
N THR A 793 17.42 17.10 -8.30
CA THR A 793 16.42 16.10 -7.91
C THR A 793 16.95 14.68 -8.11
N ILE A 794 16.90 13.88 -7.04
CA ILE A 794 17.37 12.49 -7.02
C ILE A 794 16.18 11.59 -6.68
N LYS A 795 15.91 10.59 -7.53
CA LYS A 795 14.84 9.62 -7.34
C LYS A 795 15.31 8.42 -6.54
N VAL A 796 14.55 8.10 -5.49
CA VAL A 796 14.76 6.92 -4.67
C VAL A 796 14.00 5.74 -5.28
N SER A 797 14.74 4.76 -5.79
CA SER A 797 14.13 3.55 -6.38
C SER A 797 13.94 2.43 -5.34
N SER A 798 14.70 2.46 -4.24
CA SER A 798 14.72 1.43 -3.20
C SER A 798 15.05 2.02 -1.82
N THR A 799 14.67 1.34 -0.75
CA THR A 799 14.90 1.71 0.66
C THR A 799 16.29 1.31 1.16
N GLU A 800 17.31 1.48 0.33
CA GLU A 800 18.69 1.23 0.73
C GLU A 800 19.37 2.53 1.20
N THR A 801 20.38 2.40 2.06
CA THR A 801 21.21 3.54 2.46
C THR A 801 21.93 4.04 1.25
N GLY A 802 21.51 5.20 0.75
CA GLY A 802 22.15 5.87 -0.35
C GLY A 802 23.21 6.83 0.17
N VAL A 803 24.37 6.80 -0.48
CA VAL A 803 25.40 7.82 -0.30
C VAL A 803 25.50 8.64 -1.57
N ILE A 804 25.44 9.95 -1.44
CA ILE A 804 25.61 10.88 -2.56
C ILE A 804 26.99 11.51 -2.40
N PHE A 805 27.84 11.32 -3.39
CA PHE A 805 29.12 11.98 -3.48
C PHE A 805 29.12 12.85 -4.74
N GLY A 806 30.01 13.83 -4.80
CA GLY A 806 30.05 14.72 -5.95
C GLY A 806 31.34 15.48 -6.07
N SER A 807 31.49 16.16 -7.19
CA SER A 807 32.63 17.04 -7.43
C SER A 807 32.19 18.31 -8.15
N ILE A 808 32.86 19.41 -7.85
CA ILE A 808 32.69 20.68 -8.55
C ILE A 808 33.89 20.85 -9.47
N LEU A 809 33.61 20.96 -10.77
CA LEU A 809 34.59 21.18 -11.83
C LEU A 809 34.42 22.61 -12.35
N TRP A 810 35.51 23.35 -12.55
CA TRP A 810 35.43 24.68 -13.19
C TRP A 810 36.72 25.01 -13.93
N GLU A 811 36.62 25.97 -14.85
CA GLU A 811 37.79 26.48 -15.58
C GLU A 811 38.35 27.72 -14.88
N GLY A 812 39.61 27.62 -14.47
CA GLY A 812 40.38 28.71 -13.87
C GLY A 812 40.99 29.65 -14.92
N PRO A 813 41.64 30.75 -14.46
CA PRO A 813 42.38 31.64 -15.36
C PRO A 813 43.47 30.85 -16.11
N ASN A 814 43.46 30.95 -17.45
CA ASN A 814 44.24 30.16 -18.43
C ASN A 814 43.63 28.82 -18.88
N MET A 815 42.32 28.58 -18.69
CA MET A 815 41.65 27.33 -19.06
C MET A 815 42.25 26.08 -18.40
N SER A 816 42.80 26.24 -17.20
CA SER A 816 43.17 25.11 -16.35
C SER A 816 41.93 24.56 -15.66
N GLU A 817 41.63 23.29 -15.86
CA GLU A 817 40.58 22.57 -15.12
C GLU A 817 40.97 22.46 -13.64
N ALA A 818 40.11 22.96 -12.76
CA ALA A 818 40.22 22.81 -11.32
C ALA A 818 39.02 22.00 -10.80
N CYS A 819 39.26 21.19 -9.78
CA CYS A 819 38.26 20.28 -9.22
C CYS A 819 38.32 20.29 -7.69
N VAL A 820 37.14 20.30 -7.05
CA VAL A 820 36.98 20.09 -5.60
C VAL A 820 36.03 18.92 -5.39
N ILE A 821 36.47 17.94 -4.61
CA ILE A 821 35.66 16.78 -4.23
C ILE A 821 34.80 17.18 -3.02
N LEU A 822 33.52 16.85 -3.06
CA LEU A 822 32.55 17.16 -2.02
C LEU A 822 32.54 16.09 -0.94
N ASN A 823 32.18 16.49 0.28
CA ASN A 823 31.87 15.52 1.34
C ASN A 823 30.62 14.71 1.01
N ASP A 824 30.63 13.45 1.42
CA ASP A 824 29.55 12.50 1.20
C ASP A 824 28.29 12.87 2.00
N ILE A 825 27.15 12.92 1.32
CA ILE A 825 25.83 13.09 1.94
C ILE A 825 25.24 11.70 2.21
N HIS A 826 24.99 11.40 3.48
CA HIS A 826 24.36 10.16 3.92
C HIS A 826 22.86 10.36 4.04
N ILE A 827 22.08 9.55 3.33
CA ILE A 827 20.62 9.60 3.40
C ILE A 827 20.13 8.58 4.42
N ASP A 828 19.38 9.05 5.42
CA ASP A 828 18.79 8.19 6.44
C ASP A 828 17.51 7.53 5.91
N ILE A 829 17.43 6.20 6.04
CA ILE A 829 16.22 5.41 5.72
C ILE A 829 15.07 5.72 6.68
N MET A 830 15.36 6.23 7.87
CA MET A 830 14.36 6.39 8.94
C MET A 830 13.18 7.29 8.54
N ASP A 831 13.38 8.23 7.63
CA ASP A 831 12.32 9.09 7.09
C ASP A 831 11.30 8.32 6.22
N TYR A 832 11.69 7.16 5.70
CA TYR A 832 10.82 6.28 4.90
C TYR A 832 10.11 5.20 5.73
N ILE A 833 10.50 5.00 6.99
CA ILE A 833 9.93 3.95 7.85
C ILE A 833 8.83 4.54 8.73
N LYS A 834 7.61 4.00 8.60
CA LYS A 834 6.45 4.37 9.42
C LYS A 834 6.07 3.25 10.39
N PRO A 835 5.61 3.58 11.62
CA PRO A 835 5.08 2.59 12.53
C PRO A 835 3.85 1.90 11.92
N ALA A 836 3.85 0.57 11.93
CA ALA A 836 2.74 -0.25 11.44
C ALA A 836 2.39 -1.31 12.48
N TYR A 837 1.22 -1.93 12.35
CA TYR A 837 0.75 -2.98 13.26
C TYR A 837 0.49 -4.29 12.50
N CYS A 838 0.95 -5.41 13.04
CA CYS A 838 0.60 -6.75 12.58
C CYS A 838 0.24 -7.63 13.78
N ASN A 839 -0.55 -8.68 13.56
CA ASN A 839 -0.89 -9.61 14.63
C ASN A 839 0.26 -10.62 14.89
N GLU A 840 0.23 -11.31 16.03
CA GLU A 840 1.33 -12.23 16.40
C GLU A 840 1.49 -13.43 15.44
N ALA A 841 0.39 -13.92 14.87
CA ALA A 841 0.43 -15.02 13.91
C ALA A 841 1.10 -14.60 12.59
N GLN A 842 0.76 -13.42 12.07
CA GLN A 842 1.38 -12.79 10.91
C GLN A 842 2.85 -12.50 11.19
N PHE A 843 3.17 -11.94 12.37
CA PHE A 843 4.55 -11.70 12.78
C PHE A 843 5.37 -12.99 12.71
N ARG A 844 4.89 -14.10 13.28
CA ARG A 844 5.59 -15.40 13.24
C ARG A 844 5.71 -15.98 11.82
N SER A 845 4.68 -15.80 10.99
CA SER A 845 4.72 -16.20 9.59
C SER A 845 5.79 -15.43 8.83
N MET A 846 5.74 -14.10 8.87
CA MET A 846 6.70 -13.22 8.21
C MET A 846 8.11 -13.41 8.78
N TRP A 847 8.25 -13.63 10.08
CA TRP A 847 9.53 -13.92 10.72
C TRP A 847 10.19 -15.17 10.16
N THR A 848 9.40 -16.19 9.79
CA THR A 848 9.89 -17.43 9.18
C THR A 848 10.19 -17.26 7.69
N GLU A 849 9.41 -16.42 7.00
CA GLU A 849 9.54 -16.13 5.58
C GLU A 849 10.74 -15.23 5.26
N PHE A 850 11.09 -14.29 6.15
CA PHE A 850 12.14 -13.30 5.87
C PHE A 850 13.53 -13.93 5.93
N GLU A 851 14.25 -13.77 4.82
CA GLU A 851 15.57 -14.37 4.59
C GLU A 851 16.69 -13.58 5.26
N TRP A 852 16.61 -12.25 5.26
CA TRP A 852 17.68 -11.39 5.79
C TRP A 852 17.49 -11.14 7.28
N GLU A 853 18.55 -11.41 8.03
CA GLU A 853 18.61 -11.18 9.47
C GLU A 853 19.87 -10.39 9.84
N ASN A 854 19.71 -9.37 10.66
CA ASN A 854 20.80 -8.66 11.31
C ASN A 854 20.67 -8.79 12.84
N ARG A 855 21.77 -9.15 13.53
CA ARG A 855 21.82 -9.30 14.98
C ARG A 855 22.74 -8.25 15.58
N VAL A 856 22.15 -7.29 16.29
CA VAL A 856 22.86 -6.21 16.98
C VAL A 856 23.02 -6.57 18.45
N ASN A 857 24.25 -6.57 18.96
CA ASN A 857 24.48 -6.74 20.39
C ASN A 857 24.16 -5.43 21.13
N VAL A 858 23.52 -5.55 22.28
CA VAL A 858 23.16 -4.42 23.14
C VAL A 858 24.06 -4.46 24.36
N ASN A 859 24.79 -3.36 24.60
CA ASN A 859 25.44 -3.10 25.87
C ASN A 859 25.24 -1.62 26.20
N ASN A 860 24.31 -1.33 27.10
CA ASN A 860 23.90 0.04 27.41
C ASN A 860 23.96 0.29 28.94
N PRO A 861 24.48 1.45 29.38
CA PRO A 861 24.52 1.79 30.82
C PRO A 861 23.15 2.16 31.42
N MET A 862 22.07 2.25 30.64
CA MET A 862 20.71 2.40 31.16
C MET A 862 20.36 1.25 32.13
N SER A 863 19.61 1.55 33.18
CA SER A 863 19.26 0.59 34.23
C SER A 863 17.93 -0.13 34.02
N ASP A 864 16.97 0.48 33.31
CA ASP A 864 15.64 -0.10 33.04
C ASP A 864 15.53 -0.63 31.59
N PRO A 865 15.38 -1.95 31.40
CA PRO A 865 15.09 -2.56 30.09
C PRO A 865 13.92 -1.92 29.33
N ARG A 866 12.92 -1.37 30.03
CA ARG A 866 11.73 -0.77 29.40
C ARG A 866 11.99 0.62 28.85
N GLU A 867 12.80 1.41 29.54
CA GLU A 867 13.28 2.71 29.01
C GLU A 867 14.13 2.48 27.77
N TYR A 868 14.97 1.44 27.77
CA TYR A 868 15.73 1.03 26.59
C TYR A 868 14.82 0.63 25.41
N LEU A 869 13.75 -0.15 25.65
CA LEU A 869 12.77 -0.46 24.61
C LEU A 869 12.13 0.82 24.03
N LYS A 870 11.72 1.77 24.87
CA LYS A 870 11.16 3.06 24.39
C LYS A 870 12.17 3.87 23.59
N HIS A 871 13.43 3.87 24.01
CA HIS A 871 14.53 4.52 23.29
C HIS A 871 14.74 3.91 21.90
N VAL A 872 14.77 2.57 21.82
CA VAL A 872 14.87 1.85 20.54
C VAL A 872 13.66 2.15 19.65
N MET A 873 12.43 2.10 20.19
CA MET A 873 11.22 2.42 19.42
C MET A 873 11.24 3.84 18.85
N LYS A 874 11.73 4.82 19.61
CA LYS A 874 11.87 6.22 19.16
C LYS A 874 12.95 6.35 18.08
N ALA A 875 14.06 5.61 18.21
CA ALA A 875 15.15 5.65 17.24
C ALA A 875 14.80 4.94 15.92
N THR A 876 13.95 3.90 15.96
CA THR A 876 13.62 3.06 14.80
C THR A 876 12.21 3.26 14.25
N ASN A 877 11.42 4.21 14.78
CA ASN A 877 10.02 4.44 14.39
C ASN A 877 9.18 3.14 14.35
N MET A 878 9.51 2.15 15.18
CA MET A 878 8.81 0.86 15.23
C MET A 878 7.72 0.86 16.29
N SER A 879 6.62 0.15 16.01
CA SER A 879 5.56 -0.08 16.99
C SER A 879 5.84 -1.36 17.79
N CYS A 880 5.58 -1.34 19.10
CA CYS A 880 5.69 -2.53 19.94
C CYS A 880 4.41 -3.38 19.84
N LEU A 881 4.58 -4.65 19.48
CA LEU A 881 3.48 -5.61 19.35
C LEU A 881 3.19 -6.32 20.67
N THR A 882 4.21 -6.53 21.51
CA THR A 882 4.07 -7.22 22.79
C THR A 882 3.09 -6.49 23.73
N PRO A 883 2.10 -7.18 24.33
CA PRO A 883 1.15 -6.56 25.26
C PRO A 883 1.82 -6.01 26.52
N GLU A 884 1.31 -4.89 27.04
CA GLU A 884 1.80 -4.30 28.30
C GLU A 884 1.68 -5.25 29.50
N GLY A 885 0.68 -6.14 29.49
CA GLY A 885 0.53 -7.18 30.52
C GLY A 885 1.62 -8.26 30.52
N ALA A 886 2.35 -8.43 29.41
CA ALA A 886 3.55 -9.28 29.34
C ALA A 886 4.84 -8.50 29.63
N LEU A 887 4.75 -7.16 29.61
CA LEU A 887 5.81 -6.22 30.00
C LEU A 887 5.70 -5.82 31.49
N SER A 888 4.62 -6.20 32.17
CA SER A 888 4.35 -5.88 33.56
C SER A 888 4.92 -6.96 34.51
N GLY A 889 5.62 -6.51 35.55
CA GLY A 889 6.33 -7.36 36.51
C GLY A 889 7.79 -6.93 36.69
N GLU A 890 8.37 -7.21 37.87
CA GLU A 890 9.79 -7.01 38.13
C GLU A 890 10.57 -8.19 37.54
N CYS A 891 10.79 -8.15 36.22
CA CYS A 891 11.61 -9.14 35.52
C CYS A 891 12.91 -8.49 35.07
N ASP A 892 14.04 -9.10 35.44
CA ASP A 892 15.38 -8.69 34.98
C ASP A 892 15.61 -9.03 33.50
N PHE A 893 14.70 -9.76 32.85
CA PHE A 893 14.73 -10.11 31.43
C PHE A 893 13.51 -9.58 30.68
N LEU A 894 13.73 -8.99 29.51
CA LEU A 894 12.71 -8.41 28.65
C LEU A 894 12.86 -8.92 27.21
N SER A 895 11.79 -9.51 26.66
CA SER A 895 11.68 -9.84 25.24
C SER A 895 10.47 -9.15 24.61
N ALA A 896 10.69 -8.36 23.57
CA ALA A 896 9.67 -7.56 22.90
C ALA A 896 9.74 -7.68 21.37
N ASN A 897 8.59 -7.86 20.73
CA ASN A 897 8.45 -7.87 19.28
C ASN A 897 8.03 -6.49 18.78
N MET A 898 8.66 -6.00 17.72
CA MET A 898 8.45 -4.70 17.12
C MET A 898 8.25 -4.82 15.61
N TYR A 899 7.48 -3.90 15.03
CA TYR A 899 7.16 -3.92 13.60
C TYR A 899 7.00 -2.50 13.02
N ALA A 900 7.46 -2.34 11.77
CA ALA A 900 7.27 -1.15 10.97
C ALA A 900 7.14 -1.50 9.48
N ARG A 901 6.66 -0.53 8.69
CA ARG A 901 6.52 -0.66 7.25
C ARG A 901 7.10 0.56 6.54
N SER A 902 7.80 0.35 5.43
CA SER A 902 8.34 1.44 4.62
C SER A 902 7.24 2.11 3.78
N LEU A 903 7.47 3.35 3.33
CA LEU A 903 6.62 4.04 2.35
C LEU A 903 6.48 3.27 1.03
N PHE A 904 7.42 2.38 0.74
CA PHE A 904 7.43 1.49 -0.43
C PHE A 904 6.66 0.18 -0.19
N GLY A 905 6.08 0.00 1.00
CA GLY A 905 5.27 -1.17 1.36
C GLY A 905 6.08 -2.37 1.85
N GLU A 906 7.36 -2.20 2.17
CA GLU A 906 8.22 -3.27 2.66
C GLU A 906 8.12 -3.40 4.18
N ASP A 907 8.14 -4.63 4.67
CA ASP A 907 7.89 -4.97 6.07
C ASP A 907 9.21 -5.19 6.83
N ALA A 908 9.35 -4.56 8.00
CA ALA A 908 10.51 -4.68 8.88
C ALA A 908 10.10 -5.18 10.27
N LEU A 909 10.68 -6.30 10.69
CA LEU A 909 10.42 -6.95 11.99
C LEU A 909 11.64 -6.83 12.89
N ALA A 910 11.42 -6.64 14.18
CA ALA A 910 12.50 -6.72 15.16
C ALA A 910 12.06 -7.47 16.43
N ASN A 911 12.97 -8.26 16.99
CA ASN A 911 12.84 -8.88 18.30
C ASN A 911 13.96 -8.33 19.19
N LEU A 912 13.59 -7.62 20.24
CA LEU A 912 14.48 -7.14 21.29
C LEU A 912 14.52 -8.17 22.41
N SER A 913 15.70 -8.66 22.78
CA SER A 913 15.89 -9.53 23.94
C SER A 913 17.03 -8.99 24.80
N VAL A 914 16.70 -8.41 25.95
CA VAL A 914 17.64 -7.73 26.85
C VAL A 914 17.46 -8.19 28.29
N GLU A 915 18.57 -8.22 29.02
CA GLU A 915 18.65 -8.61 30.43
C GLU A 915 19.39 -7.53 31.22
N ARG A 916 19.03 -7.39 32.49
CA ARG A 916 19.71 -6.54 33.45
C ARG A 916 20.78 -7.37 34.16
N THR A 917 22.02 -6.90 34.10
CA THR A 917 23.14 -7.52 34.81
C THR A 917 23.17 -7.10 36.27
N GLU A 918 23.86 -7.89 37.12
CA GLU A 918 24.09 -7.57 38.54
C GLU A 918 24.81 -6.22 38.74
N ALA A 919 25.56 -5.75 37.73
CA ALA A 919 26.24 -4.46 37.74
C ALA A 919 25.32 -3.27 37.40
N GLY A 920 24.03 -3.52 37.13
CA GLY A 920 23.04 -2.48 36.82
C GLY A 920 23.06 -1.99 35.36
N THR A 921 23.82 -2.64 34.48
CA THR A 921 23.83 -2.37 33.03
C THR A 921 22.96 -3.36 32.26
N ILE A 922 22.47 -2.95 31.10
CA ILE A 922 21.65 -3.80 30.23
C ILE A 922 22.54 -4.49 29.18
N THR A 923 22.44 -5.82 29.11
CA THR A 923 23.08 -6.65 28.08
C THR A 923 22.03 -7.39 27.27
N GLY A 924 22.30 -7.68 26.00
CA GLY A 924 21.36 -8.45 25.19
C GLY A 924 21.62 -8.36 23.71
N HIS A 925 20.59 -8.64 22.92
CA HIS A 925 20.65 -8.53 21.46
C HIS A 925 19.31 -8.13 20.86
N VAL A 926 19.36 -7.37 19.77
CA VAL A 926 18.23 -7.08 18.89
C VAL A 926 18.41 -7.87 17.60
N ARG A 927 17.41 -8.68 17.24
CA ARG A 927 17.36 -9.37 15.94
C ARG A 927 16.40 -8.64 15.04
N ILE A 928 16.83 -8.22 13.87
CA ILE A 928 16.03 -7.50 12.90
C ILE A 928 15.92 -8.38 11.66
N ARG A 929 14.71 -8.57 11.15
CA ARG A 929 14.44 -9.31 9.92
C ARG A 929 13.65 -8.47 8.94
N SER A 930 14.02 -8.53 7.67
CA SER A 930 13.32 -7.86 6.56
C SER A 930 13.42 -8.72 5.30
N LYS A 931 12.57 -8.42 4.32
CA LYS A 931 12.69 -8.99 2.97
C LYS A 931 13.89 -8.41 2.21
N THR A 932 14.26 -7.16 2.48
CA THR A 932 15.40 -6.48 1.87
C THR A 932 16.58 -6.38 2.83
N GLN A 933 17.78 -6.65 2.32
CA GLN A 933 19.02 -6.59 3.09
C GLN A 933 19.30 -5.17 3.62
N GLY A 934 19.08 -4.14 2.78
CA GLY A 934 19.32 -2.74 3.12
C GLY A 934 18.57 -2.30 4.38
N ILE A 935 17.29 -2.62 4.49
CA ILE A 935 16.48 -2.28 5.68
C ILE A 935 17.02 -2.96 6.94
N ALA A 936 17.35 -4.26 6.87
CA ALA A 936 17.80 -5.03 8.05
C ALA A 936 19.16 -4.52 8.59
N LEU A 937 20.09 -4.18 7.69
CA LEU A 937 21.39 -3.62 8.06
C LEU A 937 21.25 -2.22 8.62
N SER A 938 20.55 -1.34 7.91
CA SER A 938 20.45 0.08 8.25
C SER A 938 19.72 0.33 9.58
N LEU A 939 18.66 -0.43 9.85
CA LEU A 939 18.02 -0.41 11.16
C LEU A 939 18.96 -0.86 12.27
N GLY A 940 19.82 -1.85 11.99
CA GLY A 940 20.81 -2.31 12.96
C GLY A 940 21.92 -1.30 13.23
N ASP A 941 22.39 -0.61 12.19
CA ASP A 941 23.34 0.49 12.32
C ASP A 941 22.74 1.64 13.12
N LYS A 942 21.47 1.99 12.86
CA LYS A 942 20.76 3.03 13.63
C LYS A 942 20.64 2.65 15.11
N ILE A 943 20.31 1.40 15.43
CA ILE A 943 20.29 0.92 16.83
C ILE A 943 21.68 1.00 17.45
N THR A 944 22.73 0.66 16.70
CA THR A 944 24.13 0.74 17.17
C THR A 944 24.55 2.19 17.43
N MET A 945 24.14 3.13 16.58
CA MET A 945 24.34 4.58 16.80
C MET A 945 23.54 5.07 18.01
N ALA A 946 22.27 4.67 18.14
CA ALA A 946 21.41 5.03 19.25
C ALA A 946 21.92 4.51 20.61
N GLN A 947 22.71 3.43 20.62
CA GLN A 947 23.40 2.95 21.82
C GLN A 947 24.57 3.86 22.25
N LYS A 948 25.20 4.58 21.31
CA LYS A 948 26.33 5.49 21.60
C LYS A 948 25.85 6.86 22.10
N ASP A 949 24.68 7.31 21.64
CA ASP A 949 24.05 8.55 22.08
C ASP A 949 23.41 8.40 23.47
N ASN A 950 24.25 8.33 24.50
CA ASN A 950 23.86 8.27 25.91
C ASN A 950 23.35 9.62 26.47
N LYS A 951 22.63 10.43 25.70
CA LYS A 951 22.01 11.63 26.28
C LYS A 951 20.74 11.24 27.03
N PRO A 952 20.69 11.36 28.37
CA PRO A 952 19.44 11.21 29.09
C PRO A 952 18.46 12.26 28.58
N LEU A 953 17.22 11.84 28.36
CA LEU A 953 16.11 12.72 28.02
C LEU A 953 15.91 13.72 29.17
N THR A 954 16.48 14.92 29.08
CA THR A 954 15.94 16.07 29.81
C THR A 954 14.61 16.44 29.17
N VAL A 955 13.57 16.38 30.01
CA VAL A 955 12.15 16.67 29.78
C VAL A 955 11.91 17.84 28.84
#